data_AF-A0A7C2PGE0-F1
#
_entry.id   AF-A0A7C2PGE0-F1
#
_cell.length_a   1.000
_cell.length_b   1.000
_cell.length_c   1.000
_cell.angle_alpha   90.00
_cell.angle_beta   90.00
_cell.angle_gamma   90.00
#
_symmetry.space_group_name_H-M   'P 1'
#
loop_
_entity.id
_entity.type
_entity.pdbx_description
1 polymer ?
#
loop_
_entity_poly.entity_id
_entity_poly.type
_entity_poly.pdbx_seq_one_letter_code
_entity_poly.pdbx_strand_id
1 'polypeptide(L)'
;MDEIIDLEFSLRSIGNAGYAVTLSYADPDSDADVRIERGNVDRPIQFDFNRLRELNTDPVAYGTALGTMLLSDPDLLAQFQAARAIARRGRRPLPIRFRLFIAPSAAELHALRWETLCMPDGEPLLMGEEVYFSRYLTSNDVQPIRARSRNALRVLIAIANPHGIERFGLAPVDVAGELARARAGFAHFDIVELVEPGAATLEQIISTLRTSARKGQPFDVLYVVAHGSFVEGNTYLWLVKPDNTFDRVDGSSFCQRLRELAERPRLVMLIACQSGGGMTTDNGALAAIGPRLAEAGVPAVVAMQGNVSMRLIERFIPAFCQELQHHGMIDAAMAVARGTVRDLPDFWMPALYSRLKSGRIWYVPGFADEHETAEKIEALASYMADGLCTPIIGPELAETRLGTSRAIARMWAERYRYPMESYEGEQLAYVAQFLSIKHDYRFPRRSLVETLRQLLLDTYGDTLPDLAQLDLQQMYSLIGRHERERDPHDPYRVLAAQPLPVYITANASNMLSDALIEAGKQPVIELCRWNEDLDHLPSIFEREPDYRPSAERPLVFHLFGNFDQLETLVLTEDDYFDFLINISAERERIPAIVRDALADSALLFLGFELEDIGFRTLFHSLIKPLRGGSRRRRYVQIAGQLLPREDQVLQPDRAIRYLEAYFQDTAAISIFWGSPRDFCTALALHLVESDRPRRRRGF
;
A
#
# COMPACT_ATOMS: atom_id res chain seq x y z
N MET A 1 -12.49 9.67 5.55
CA MET A 1 -11.04 9.96 5.46
C MET A 1 -10.81 11.42 5.79
N ASP A 2 -10.07 11.73 6.87
CA ASP A 2 -9.81 13.13 7.25
C ASP A 2 -8.87 13.81 6.25
N GLU A 3 -9.22 15.03 5.83
CA GLU A 3 -8.37 15.83 4.95
C GLU A 3 -7.09 16.24 5.69
N ILE A 4 -5.94 16.12 5.02
CA ILE A 4 -4.63 16.51 5.55
C ILE A 4 -4.01 17.49 4.57
N ILE A 5 -3.36 18.54 5.08
CA ILE A 5 -2.60 19.48 4.26
C ILE A 5 -1.15 19.00 4.19
N ASP A 6 -0.69 18.63 3.00
CA ASP A 6 0.71 18.28 2.77
C ASP A 6 1.55 19.56 2.65
N LEU A 7 2.54 19.70 3.53
CA LEU A 7 3.50 20.79 3.56
C LEU A 7 4.92 20.21 3.55
N GLU A 8 5.75 20.68 2.62
CA GLU A 8 7.14 20.25 2.48
C GLU A 8 8.10 21.43 2.55
N PHE A 9 9.14 21.30 3.38
CA PHE A 9 10.32 22.15 3.34
C PHE A 9 11.47 21.37 2.71
N SER A 10 12.08 21.95 1.68
CA SER A 10 13.27 21.41 1.02
C SER A 10 14.45 22.33 1.28
N LEU A 11 15.44 21.83 2.02
CA LEU A 11 16.67 22.54 2.39
C LEU A 11 17.81 22.14 1.45
N ARG A 12 18.48 23.11 0.84
CA ARG A 12 19.68 22.89 0.01
C ARG A 12 20.78 23.89 0.33
N SER A 13 22.04 23.45 0.26
CA SER A 13 23.18 24.36 0.36
C SER A 13 23.33 25.16 -0.93
N ILE A 14 23.66 26.43 -0.78
CA ILE A 14 24.06 27.35 -1.87
C ILE A 14 25.56 27.69 -1.78
N GLY A 15 26.36 26.72 -1.33
CA GLY A 15 27.79 26.85 -1.10
C GLY A 15 28.10 27.52 0.24
N ASN A 16 29.20 28.27 0.31
CA ASN A 16 29.61 28.97 1.54
C ASN A 16 28.67 30.12 1.93
N ALA A 17 27.73 30.48 1.05
CA ALA A 17 26.79 31.55 1.31
C ALA A 17 25.73 31.15 2.35
N GLY A 18 25.43 29.87 2.54
CA GLY A 18 24.39 29.39 3.48
C GLY A 18 23.41 28.45 2.79
N TYR A 19 22.11 28.60 3.07
CA TYR A 19 21.08 27.67 2.62
C TYR A 19 19.93 28.36 1.88
N ALA A 20 19.29 27.61 0.99
CA ALA A 20 18.00 27.92 0.39
C ALA A 20 16.94 26.95 0.92
N VAL A 21 15.72 27.47 1.10
CA VAL A 21 14.55 26.77 1.60
C VAL A 21 13.43 26.93 0.59
N THR A 22 12.96 25.81 0.04
CA THR A 22 11.70 25.77 -0.72
C THR A 22 10.59 25.30 0.19
N LEU A 23 9.55 26.12 0.36
CA LEU A 23 8.30 25.74 1.01
C LEU A 23 7.28 25.43 -0.08
N SER A 24 6.63 24.28 0.02
CA SER A 24 5.52 23.91 -0.85
C SER A 24 4.36 23.34 -0.04
N TYR A 25 3.14 23.71 -0.37
CA TYR A 25 1.93 23.09 0.17
C TYR A 25 0.79 23.15 -0.82
N ALA A 26 -0.12 22.19 -0.69
CA ALA A 26 -1.33 22.13 -1.49
C ALA A 26 -2.47 22.82 -0.71
N ASP A 27 -3.05 23.88 -1.28
CA ASP A 27 -4.25 24.51 -0.73
C ASP A 27 -5.48 23.66 -1.15
N PRO A 28 -6.31 23.15 -0.22
CA PRO A 28 -7.50 22.38 -0.55
C PRO A 28 -8.53 23.16 -1.39
N ASP A 29 -8.55 24.50 -1.27
CA ASP A 29 -9.50 25.38 -1.95
C ASP A 29 -8.98 25.88 -3.33
N SER A 30 -7.77 25.46 -3.74
CA SER A 30 -7.10 25.90 -4.95
C SER A 30 -6.49 24.74 -5.74
N ASP A 31 -6.68 24.75 -7.05
CA ASP A 31 -6.05 23.77 -7.97
C ASP A 31 -4.54 24.03 -8.15
N ALA A 32 -4.02 25.16 -7.65
CA ALA A 32 -2.60 25.51 -7.74
C ALA A 32 -1.90 25.27 -6.39
N ASP A 33 -0.83 24.48 -6.43
CA ASP A 33 0.08 24.32 -5.30
C ASP A 33 0.85 25.62 -5.03
N VAL A 34 0.94 26.02 -3.77
CA VAL A 34 1.78 27.15 -3.37
C VAL A 34 3.20 26.64 -3.27
N ARG A 35 4.11 27.25 -4.04
CA ARG A 35 5.55 26.94 -3.97
C ARG A 35 6.35 28.23 -3.96
N ILE A 36 7.08 28.45 -2.88
CA ILE A 36 8.00 29.58 -2.74
C ILE A 36 9.39 29.08 -2.41
N GLU A 37 10.40 29.71 -3.00
CA GLU A 37 11.80 29.50 -2.64
C GLU A 37 12.35 30.78 -2.01
N ARG A 38 13.01 30.64 -0.87
CA ARG A 38 13.69 31.71 -0.13
C ARG A 38 15.08 31.26 0.26
N GLY A 39 15.97 32.20 0.54
CA GLY A 39 17.39 31.90 0.62
C GLY A 39 18.01 31.89 -0.77
N ASN A 40 18.85 32.88 -1.06
CA ASN A 40 19.68 32.91 -2.27
C ASN A 40 21.07 33.44 -1.92
N VAL A 41 21.97 33.56 -2.90
CA VAL A 41 23.34 34.01 -2.66
C VAL A 41 23.40 35.39 -1.97
N ASP A 42 22.43 36.28 -2.25
CA ASP A 42 22.39 37.64 -1.70
C ASP A 42 21.72 37.71 -0.32
N ARG A 43 20.76 36.81 -0.05
CA ARG A 43 20.01 36.72 1.21
C ARG A 43 19.86 35.25 1.62
N PRO A 44 20.95 34.61 2.06
CA PRO A 44 20.94 33.19 2.45
C PRO A 44 20.22 32.99 3.78
N ILE A 45 19.59 31.83 3.96
CA ILE A 45 19.16 31.39 5.29
C ILE A 45 20.37 30.80 6.02
N GLN A 46 20.53 31.16 7.30
CA GLN A 46 21.70 30.82 8.11
C GLN A 46 21.29 30.01 9.34
N PHE A 47 22.03 28.94 9.63
CA PHE A 47 21.92 28.21 10.88
C PHE A 47 23.19 28.45 11.71
N ASP A 48 23.04 29.13 12.85
CA ASP A 48 24.16 29.34 13.77
C ASP A 48 24.38 28.09 14.62
N PHE A 49 25.23 27.19 14.11
CA PHE A 49 25.58 25.95 14.79
C PHE A 49 26.25 26.18 16.15
N ASN A 50 26.97 27.30 16.35
CA ASN A 50 27.60 27.59 17.62
C ASN A 50 26.54 27.94 18.66
N ARG A 51 25.58 28.80 18.29
CA ARG A 51 24.46 29.13 19.16
C ARG A 51 23.61 27.91 19.51
N LEU A 52 23.32 27.06 18.52
CA LEU A 52 22.58 25.82 18.76
C LEU A 52 23.35 24.87 19.69
N ARG A 53 24.69 24.82 19.59
CA ARG A 53 25.54 24.03 20.49
C ARG A 53 25.54 24.58 21.92
N GLU A 54 25.49 25.90 22.12
CA GLU A 54 25.36 26.50 23.45
C GLU A 54 24.02 26.13 24.10
N LEU A 55 22.94 26.08 23.32
CA LEU A 55 21.58 25.78 23.79
C LEU A 55 21.29 24.28 23.95
N ASN A 56 22.30 23.42 23.77
CA ASN A 56 22.12 21.98 23.66
C ASN A 56 21.55 21.29 24.92
N THR A 57 21.58 21.97 26.08
CA THR A 57 21.03 21.50 27.35
C THR A 57 19.60 21.97 27.62
N ASP A 58 19.08 22.90 26.81
CA ASP A 58 17.72 23.42 26.89
C ASP A 58 16.99 23.16 25.55
N PRO A 59 16.25 22.05 25.43
CA PRO A 59 15.57 21.69 24.18
C PRO A 59 14.56 22.74 23.71
N VAL A 60 13.93 23.49 24.62
CA VAL A 60 12.93 24.50 24.26
C VAL A 60 13.63 25.73 23.67
N ALA A 61 14.67 26.23 24.34
CA ALA A 61 15.44 27.35 23.82
C ALA A 61 16.15 26.99 22.50
N TYR A 62 16.65 25.76 22.37
CA TYR A 62 17.20 25.23 21.12
C TYR A 62 16.14 25.26 20.01
N GLY A 63 14.94 24.73 20.30
CA GLY A 63 13.82 24.66 19.36
C GLY A 63 13.35 26.02 18.84
N THR A 64 13.23 27.00 19.75
CA THR A 64 12.90 28.39 19.39
C THR A 64 13.98 29.02 18.54
N ALA A 65 15.26 28.86 18.90
CA ALA A 65 16.37 29.38 18.11
C ALA A 65 16.41 28.77 16.70
N LEU A 66 16.23 27.44 16.59
CA LEU A 66 16.15 26.74 15.32
C LEU A 66 14.98 27.24 14.47
N GLY A 67 13.81 27.43 15.07
CA GLY A 67 12.62 27.98 14.41
C GLY A 67 12.82 29.40 13.89
N THR A 68 13.42 30.28 14.70
CA THR A 68 13.77 31.65 14.30
C THR A 68 14.77 31.66 13.15
N MET A 69 15.74 30.76 13.12
CA MET A 69 16.71 30.62 12.02
C MET A 69 16.04 30.11 10.74
N LEU A 70 15.20 29.07 10.84
CA LEU A 70 14.51 28.48 9.70
C LEU A 70 13.52 29.46 9.05
N LEU A 71 12.76 30.20 9.87
CA LEU A 71 11.72 31.13 9.45
C LEU A 71 12.17 32.59 9.53
N SER A 72 13.47 32.85 9.34
CA SER A 72 14.05 34.20 9.42
C SER A 72 13.57 35.12 8.28
N ASP A 73 13.18 34.54 7.14
CA ASP A 73 12.62 35.26 6.01
C ASP A 73 11.13 35.58 6.26
N PRO A 74 10.69 36.86 6.21
CA PRO A 74 9.31 37.23 6.51
C PRO A 74 8.27 36.60 5.59
N ASP A 75 8.59 36.39 4.31
CA ASP A 75 7.65 35.76 3.37
C ASP A 75 7.51 34.27 3.68
N LEU A 76 8.62 33.60 4.01
CA LEU A 76 8.61 32.19 4.41
C LEU A 76 7.76 31.98 5.67
N LEU A 77 7.94 32.83 6.68
CA LEU A 77 7.13 32.83 7.90
C LEU A 77 5.64 33.07 7.59
N ALA A 78 5.34 34.07 6.76
CA ALA A 78 3.96 34.40 6.38
C ALA A 78 3.28 33.23 5.64
N GLN A 79 3.98 32.56 4.72
CA GLN A 79 3.44 31.39 4.01
C GLN A 79 3.24 30.18 4.92
N PHE A 80 4.16 29.94 5.85
CA PHE A 80 3.99 28.87 6.85
C PHE A 80 2.78 29.14 7.75
N GLN A 81 2.61 30.39 8.21
CA GLN A 81 1.45 30.82 8.97
C GLN A 81 0.15 30.74 8.16
N ALA A 82 0.18 31.06 6.87
CA ALA A 82 -0.96 30.92 5.97
C ALA A 82 -1.40 29.46 5.85
N ALA A 83 -0.47 28.52 5.65
CA ALA A 83 -0.78 27.08 5.62
C ALA A 83 -1.44 26.61 6.93
N ARG A 84 -0.94 27.07 8.10
CA ARG A 84 -1.56 26.82 9.41
C ARG A 84 -2.95 27.45 9.55
N ALA A 85 -3.15 28.64 9.02
CA ALA A 85 -4.46 29.30 9.03
C ALA A 85 -5.48 28.55 8.16
N ILE A 86 -5.06 28.04 7.01
CA ILE A 86 -5.88 27.17 6.14
C ILE A 86 -6.24 25.89 6.90
N ALA A 87 -5.27 25.24 7.55
CA ALA A 87 -5.48 24.04 8.35
C ALA A 87 -6.51 24.23 9.47
N ARG A 88 -6.53 25.40 10.10
CA ARG A 88 -7.47 25.75 11.18
C ARG A 88 -8.83 26.25 10.66
N ARG A 89 -8.99 26.43 9.36
CA ARG A 89 -10.23 26.95 8.75
C ARG A 89 -11.30 25.85 8.70
N GLY A 90 -12.55 26.22 8.92
CA GLY A 90 -13.70 25.30 8.85
C GLY A 90 -14.19 24.81 10.21
N ARG A 91 -15.17 23.88 10.19
CA ARG A 91 -15.79 23.35 11.41
C ARG A 91 -14.93 22.29 12.12
N ARG A 92 -14.00 21.66 11.41
CA ARG A 92 -13.02 20.69 11.93
C ARG A 92 -11.64 21.11 11.42
N PRO A 93 -10.66 21.39 12.30
CA PRO A 93 -9.28 21.63 11.89
C PRO A 93 -8.72 20.42 11.16
N LEU A 94 -7.98 20.66 10.09
CA LEU A 94 -7.23 19.65 9.35
C LEU A 94 -5.80 19.60 9.90
N PRO A 95 -5.20 18.43 10.10
CA PRO A 95 -3.79 18.33 10.42
C PRO A 95 -2.91 18.71 9.22
N ILE A 96 -1.69 19.16 9.51
CA ILE A 96 -0.64 19.42 8.52
C ILE A 96 0.37 18.28 8.56
N ARG A 97 0.60 17.61 7.43
CA ARG A 97 1.75 16.73 7.25
C ARG A 97 2.95 17.56 6.87
N PHE A 98 3.89 17.72 7.80
CA PHE A 98 5.12 18.46 7.61
C PHE A 98 6.28 17.51 7.27
N ARG A 99 6.69 17.53 6.00
CA ARG A 99 7.86 16.81 5.49
C ARG A 99 9.07 17.73 5.41
N LEU A 100 10.15 17.36 6.09
CA LEU A 100 11.43 18.03 5.98
C LEU A 100 12.37 17.23 5.08
N PHE A 101 12.59 17.71 3.87
CA PHE A 101 13.59 17.19 2.95
C PHE A 101 14.89 17.99 3.09
N ILE A 102 16.01 17.28 3.29
CA ILE A 102 17.35 17.86 3.34
C ILE A 102 18.14 17.29 2.16
N ALA A 103 18.57 18.16 1.26
CA ALA A 103 19.33 17.74 0.09
C ALA A 103 20.72 17.21 0.52
N PRO A 104 21.34 16.30 -0.27
CA PRO A 104 22.70 15.82 0.01
C PRO A 104 23.75 16.94 0.13
N SER A 105 23.50 18.11 -0.48
CA SER A 105 24.38 19.28 -0.38
C SER A 105 24.36 19.97 0.99
N ALA A 106 23.39 19.66 1.86
CA ALA A 106 23.23 20.22 3.20
C ALA A 106 23.15 19.13 4.28
N ALA A 107 23.90 18.04 4.09
CA ALA A 107 23.85 16.83 4.93
C ALA A 107 24.08 17.11 6.43
N GLU A 108 24.90 18.11 6.76
CA GLU A 108 25.17 18.57 8.11
C GLU A 108 23.91 19.01 8.87
N LEU A 109 22.88 19.46 8.16
CA LEU A 109 21.61 19.85 8.76
C LEU A 109 20.83 18.67 9.34
N HIS A 110 21.13 17.42 8.96
CA HIS A 110 20.56 16.26 9.62
C HIS A 110 20.97 16.16 11.10
N ALA A 111 22.09 16.76 11.51
CA ALA A 111 22.53 16.76 12.91
C ALA A 111 21.70 17.68 13.82
N LEU A 112 20.87 18.56 13.25
CA LEU A 112 20.02 19.47 14.03
C LEU A 112 18.82 18.73 14.65
N ARG A 113 18.37 19.21 15.81
CA ARG A 113 17.25 18.62 16.57
C ARG A 113 15.90 19.12 16.06
N TRP A 114 15.58 18.82 14.80
CA TRP A 114 14.35 19.28 14.16
C TRP A 114 13.08 18.93 14.95
N GLU A 115 13.09 17.83 15.70
CA GLU A 115 11.99 17.40 16.57
C GLU A 115 11.69 18.38 17.73
N THR A 116 12.58 19.34 17.99
CA THR A 116 12.38 20.42 18.98
C THR A 116 11.77 21.69 18.37
N LEU A 117 11.52 21.75 17.06
CA LEU A 117 11.14 22.98 16.36
C LEU A 117 9.95 23.69 17.02
N CYS A 118 10.14 24.98 17.29
CA CYS A 118 9.11 25.90 17.76
C CYS A 118 8.89 27.02 16.73
N MET A 119 7.74 27.69 16.80
CA MET A 119 7.54 28.98 16.14
C MET A 119 8.47 30.04 16.75
N PRO A 120 8.74 31.16 16.03
CA PRO A 120 9.56 32.25 16.57
C PRO A 120 9.02 32.89 17.86
N ASP A 121 7.73 32.74 18.16
CA ASP A 121 7.10 33.18 19.42
C ASP A 121 7.24 32.17 20.58
N GLY A 122 7.85 31.01 20.32
CA GLY A 122 8.08 29.93 21.28
C GLY A 122 7.01 28.84 21.32
N GLU A 123 5.97 28.89 20.48
CA GLU A 123 4.96 27.83 20.37
C GLU A 123 5.59 26.52 19.84
N PRO A 124 5.56 25.39 20.58
CA PRO A 124 6.06 24.11 20.08
C PRO A 124 5.22 23.59 18.90
N LEU A 125 5.87 23.17 17.81
CA LEU A 125 5.14 22.76 16.60
C LEU A 125 4.80 21.27 16.56
N LEU A 126 5.69 20.40 17.05
CA LEU A 126 5.70 18.98 16.67
C LEU A 126 5.25 18.01 17.79
N MET A 127 4.42 18.50 18.71
CA MET A 127 3.99 17.79 19.93
C MET A 127 2.46 17.72 20.10
N GLY A 128 1.70 17.74 19.01
CA GLY A 128 0.23 17.68 19.05
C GLY A 128 -0.36 17.21 17.72
N GLU A 129 -1.68 17.19 17.66
CA GLU A 129 -2.44 16.67 16.52
C GLU A 129 -2.52 17.63 15.32
N GLU A 130 -1.94 18.84 15.44
CA GLU A 130 -1.96 19.84 14.37
C GLU A 130 -0.88 19.60 13.30
N VAL A 131 0.30 19.11 13.67
CA VAL A 131 1.45 18.98 12.76
C VAL A 131 2.12 17.61 12.90
N TYR A 132 2.07 16.83 11.81
CA TYR A 132 2.66 15.49 11.70
C TYR A 132 4.01 15.58 11.01
N PHE A 133 5.09 15.44 11.77
CA PHE A 133 6.45 15.68 11.29
C PHE A 133 7.17 14.40 10.87
N SER A 134 7.86 14.47 9.73
CA SER A 134 8.84 13.45 9.31
C SER A 134 10.06 14.06 8.62
N ARG A 135 11.23 13.44 8.84
CA ARG A 135 12.42 13.67 8.03
C ARG A 135 12.25 12.89 6.73
N TYR A 136 11.95 13.59 5.66
CA TYR A 136 11.62 12.99 4.36
C TYR A 136 12.88 12.76 3.54
N LEU A 137 13.02 11.55 3.01
CA LEU A 137 14.20 11.16 2.24
C LEU A 137 13.82 10.72 0.83
N THR A 138 14.67 11.02 -0.14
CA THR A 138 14.60 10.39 -1.46
C THR A 138 15.51 9.15 -1.46
N SER A 139 15.15 8.13 -2.23
CA SER A 139 16.10 7.06 -2.51
C SER A 139 15.98 6.61 -3.95
N ASN A 140 17.12 6.17 -4.47
CA ASN A 140 17.27 5.64 -5.83
C ASN A 140 16.70 4.22 -5.96
N ASP A 141 16.19 3.65 -4.87
CA ASP A 141 15.51 2.37 -4.91
C ASP A 141 14.15 2.54 -5.60
N VAL A 142 14.04 1.87 -6.75
CA VAL A 142 12.85 1.79 -7.60
C VAL A 142 11.90 0.67 -7.18
N GLN A 143 12.22 -0.08 -6.12
CA GLN A 143 11.28 -1.06 -5.59
C GLN A 143 9.99 -0.37 -5.14
N PRO A 144 8.83 -0.82 -5.63
CA PRO A 144 7.59 -0.14 -5.32
C PRO A 144 7.13 -0.33 -3.89
N ILE A 145 6.53 0.72 -3.31
CA ILE A 145 5.94 0.67 -1.98
C ILE A 145 4.50 0.17 -2.09
N ARG A 146 4.30 -1.13 -1.91
CA ARG A 146 2.94 -1.73 -1.91
C ARG A 146 2.27 -1.54 -0.56
N ALA A 147 1.06 -1.00 -0.58
CA ALA A 147 0.23 -0.94 0.62
C ALA A 147 -0.27 -2.35 0.99
N ARG A 148 -0.25 -2.70 2.28
CA ARG A 148 -0.81 -3.93 2.83
C ARG A 148 -1.96 -3.62 3.77
N SER A 149 -2.92 -4.54 3.81
CA SER A 149 -4.05 -4.51 4.74
C SER A 149 -3.56 -4.73 6.15
N ARG A 150 -4.14 -3.98 7.11
CA ARG A 150 -3.90 -4.15 8.54
C ARG A 150 -4.09 -5.61 8.99
N ASN A 151 -5.04 -6.34 8.38
CA ASN A 151 -5.40 -7.71 8.78
C ASN A 151 -4.35 -8.76 8.42
N ALA A 152 -3.32 -8.39 7.66
CA ALA A 152 -2.31 -9.31 7.16
C ALA A 152 -0.89 -8.99 7.67
N LEU A 153 -0.73 -8.04 8.60
CA LEU A 153 0.60 -7.58 8.97
C LEU A 153 1.30 -8.53 9.94
N ARG A 154 2.60 -8.72 9.71
CA ARG A 154 3.47 -9.55 10.54
C ARG A 154 4.60 -8.73 11.16
N VAL A 155 4.96 -9.05 12.40
CA VAL A 155 5.96 -8.33 13.19
C VAL A 155 7.07 -9.30 13.60
N LEU A 156 8.32 -8.95 13.29
CA LEU A 156 9.50 -9.62 13.83
C LEU A 156 10.06 -8.78 14.98
N ILE A 157 10.01 -9.32 16.19
CA ILE A 157 10.56 -8.71 17.41
C ILE A 157 11.92 -9.34 17.68
N ALA A 158 12.98 -8.52 17.75
CA ALA A 158 14.31 -8.95 18.13
C ALA A 158 14.81 -8.11 19.32
N ILE A 159 15.09 -8.76 20.45
CA ILE A 159 15.56 -8.09 21.66
C ILE A 159 16.93 -8.65 22.02
N ALA A 160 17.96 -7.82 21.91
CA ALA A 160 19.33 -8.18 22.24
C ALA A 160 19.66 -7.81 23.70
N ASN A 161 19.97 -8.83 24.50
CA ASN A 161 20.46 -8.66 25.87
C ASN A 161 21.72 -9.54 26.11
N PRO A 162 22.87 -9.16 25.54
CA PRO A 162 24.08 -9.96 25.63
C PRO A 162 24.64 -10.03 27.05
N HIS A 163 25.14 -11.20 27.43
CA HIS A 163 25.74 -11.42 28.74
C HIS A 163 27.07 -10.66 28.92
N GLY A 164 27.21 -9.98 30.06
CA GLY A 164 28.43 -9.28 30.44
C GLY A 164 28.62 -7.93 29.74
N ILE A 165 27.55 -7.32 29.24
CA ILE A 165 27.58 -5.99 28.60
C ILE A 165 27.85 -4.86 29.61
N GLU A 166 27.65 -5.12 30.90
CA GLU A 166 27.89 -4.21 32.01
C GLU A 166 29.35 -3.76 32.10
N ARG A 167 30.28 -4.57 31.57
CA ARG A 167 31.71 -4.22 31.47
C ARG A 167 31.96 -2.97 30.60
N PHE A 168 30.98 -2.59 29.77
CA PHE A 168 31.01 -1.41 28.92
C PHE A 168 30.17 -0.25 29.47
N GLY A 169 29.69 -0.35 30.71
CA GLY A 169 28.86 0.68 31.34
C GLY A 169 27.41 0.70 30.85
N LEU A 170 26.96 -0.35 30.17
CA LEU A 170 25.60 -0.51 29.66
C LEU A 170 24.80 -1.39 30.60
N ALA A 171 23.60 -0.95 30.98
CA ALA A 171 22.71 -1.72 31.84
C ALA A 171 22.08 -2.90 31.07
N PRO A 172 21.78 -4.04 31.71
CA PRO A 172 21.00 -5.10 31.09
C PRO A 172 19.66 -4.58 30.57
N VAL A 173 19.21 -5.10 29.42
CA VAL A 173 17.90 -4.77 28.85
C VAL A 173 16.83 -5.55 29.61
N ASP A 174 15.73 -4.88 29.99
CA ASP A 174 14.53 -5.55 30.53
C ASP A 174 13.78 -6.27 29.40
N VAL A 175 14.26 -7.46 29.03
CA VAL A 175 13.70 -8.26 27.92
C VAL A 175 12.21 -8.52 28.13
N ALA A 176 11.80 -8.83 29.37
CA ALA A 176 10.41 -9.13 29.69
C ALA A 176 9.51 -7.90 29.52
N GLY A 177 9.92 -6.74 30.05
CA GLY A 177 9.18 -5.50 29.90
C GLY A 177 9.12 -5.01 28.45
N GLU A 178 10.22 -5.09 27.70
CA GLU A 178 10.25 -4.70 26.28
C GLU A 178 9.38 -5.62 25.42
N LEU A 179 9.43 -6.94 25.65
CA LEU A 179 8.58 -7.88 24.94
C LEU A 179 7.10 -7.65 25.28
N ALA A 180 6.77 -7.37 26.54
CA ALA A 180 5.40 -7.07 26.94
C ALA A 180 4.88 -5.80 26.25
N ARG A 181 5.69 -4.73 26.18
CA ARG A 181 5.37 -3.50 25.45
C ARG A 181 5.16 -3.76 23.96
N ALA A 182 6.05 -4.50 23.33
CA ALA A 182 5.97 -4.83 21.91
C ALA A 182 4.72 -5.68 21.59
N ARG A 183 4.44 -6.72 22.40
CA ARG A 183 3.22 -7.54 22.25
C ARG A 183 1.94 -6.71 22.41
N ALA A 184 1.89 -5.82 23.40
CA ALA A 184 0.74 -4.93 23.59
C ALA A 184 0.59 -3.95 22.42
N GLY A 185 1.70 -3.38 21.96
CA GLY A 185 1.74 -2.46 20.80
C GLY A 185 1.39 -3.12 19.47
N PHE A 186 1.42 -4.45 19.39
CA PHE A 186 1.16 -5.21 18.18
C PHE A 186 0.14 -6.35 18.37
N ALA A 187 -0.79 -6.23 19.33
CA ALA A 187 -1.65 -7.32 19.80
C ALA A 187 -2.53 -8.01 18.73
N HIS A 188 -2.75 -7.36 17.59
CA HIS A 188 -3.57 -7.87 16.48
C HIS A 188 -2.76 -8.38 15.28
N PHE A 189 -1.44 -8.48 15.41
CA PHE A 189 -0.54 -8.89 14.34
C PHE A 189 0.03 -10.28 14.59
N ASP A 190 0.48 -10.94 13.52
CA ASP A 190 1.25 -12.18 13.65
C ASP A 190 2.67 -11.84 14.12
N ILE A 191 3.03 -12.28 15.31
CA ILE A 191 4.29 -11.93 15.98
C ILE A 191 5.24 -13.13 15.97
N VAL A 192 6.47 -12.89 15.51
CA VAL A 192 7.60 -13.82 15.67
C VAL A 192 8.67 -13.16 16.54
N GLU A 193 9.22 -13.92 17.48
CA GLU A 193 10.07 -13.40 18.56
C GLU A 193 11.46 -14.03 18.52
N LEU A 194 12.48 -13.18 18.54
CA LEU A 194 13.89 -13.52 18.69
C LEU A 194 14.37 -12.91 20.02
N VAL A 195 13.94 -13.51 21.13
CA VAL A 195 14.18 -13.01 22.50
C VAL A 195 14.95 -13.99 23.38
N GLU A 196 15.07 -15.25 22.94
CA GLU A 196 15.83 -16.26 23.65
C GLU A 196 17.34 -15.92 23.67
N PRO A 197 18.10 -16.35 24.71
CA PRO A 197 19.55 -16.18 24.75
C PRO A 197 20.22 -16.65 23.45
N GLY A 198 21.00 -15.76 22.82
CA GLY A 198 21.69 -16.05 21.55
C GLY A 198 20.81 -16.02 20.29
N ALA A 199 19.52 -15.66 20.37
CA ALA A 199 18.62 -15.63 19.21
C ALA A 199 18.70 -14.33 18.39
N ALA A 200 18.83 -13.15 19.03
CA ALA A 200 18.83 -11.83 18.39
C ALA A 200 20.17 -11.49 17.66
N THR A 201 20.73 -12.45 16.92
CA THR A 201 21.93 -12.25 16.10
C THR A 201 21.56 -11.55 14.79
N LEU A 202 22.51 -10.85 14.15
CA LEU A 202 22.30 -10.29 12.82
C LEU A 202 21.87 -11.38 11.82
N GLU A 203 22.53 -12.53 11.85
CA GLU A 203 22.24 -13.62 10.90
C GLU A 203 20.84 -14.20 11.08
N GLN A 204 20.39 -14.36 12.33
CA GLN A 204 19.05 -14.89 12.60
C GLN A 204 17.96 -13.89 12.19
N ILE A 205 18.16 -12.59 12.43
CA ILE A 205 17.23 -11.55 11.99
C ILE A 205 17.07 -11.60 10.46
N ILE A 206 18.18 -11.57 9.73
CA ILE A 206 18.16 -11.54 8.26
C ILE A 206 17.64 -12.84 7.65
N SER A 207 18.05 -14.00 8.18
CA SER A 207 17.58 -15.29 7.68
C SER A 207 16.09 -15.52 7.93
N THR A 208 15.57 -15.05 9.06
CA THR A 208 14.13 -15.07 9.38
C THR A 208 13.34 -14.22 8.38
N LEU A 209 13.76 -12.96 8.18
CA LEU A 209 13.14 -12.06 7.20
C LEU A 209 13.13 -12.68 5.79
N ARG A 210 14.30 -13.17 5.33
CA ARG A 210 14.48 -13.75 4.00
C ARG A 210 13.64 -15.01 3.79
N THR A 211 13.64 -15.92 4.77
CA THR A 211 12.92 -17.20 4.66
C THR A 211 11.42 -16.99 4.66
N SER A 212 10.91 -16.08 5.50
CA SER A 212 9.50 -15.73 5.53
C SER A 212 9.03 -15.05 4.24
N ALA A 213 9.83 -14.14 3.67
CA ALA A 213 9.54 -13.55 2.36
C ALA A 213 9.46 -14.61 1.24
N ARG A 214 10.40 -15.56 1.17
CA ARG A 214 10.38 -16.67 0.19
C ARG A 214 9.15 -17.58 0.30
N LYS A 215 8.55 -17.67 1.50
CA LYS A 215 7.31 -18.44 1.74
C LYS A 215 6.04 -17.63 1.43
N GLY A 216 6.16 -16.43 0.86
CA GLY A 216 5.02 -15.53 0.62
C GLY A 216 4.44 -14.89 1.89
N GLN A 217 5.16 -14.96 3.01
CA GLN A 217 4.74 -14.41 4.30
C GLN A 217 5.78 -13.40 4.83
N PRO A 218 6.12 -12.34 4.10
CA PRO A 218 7.12 -11.37 4.55
C PRO A 218 6.67 -10.64 5.82
N PHE A 219 7.64 -10.11 6.58
CA PHE A 219 7.37 -9.28 7.74
C PHE A 219 7.20 -7.81 7.35
N ASP A 220 6.22 -7.15 7.94
CA ASP A 220 5.90 -5.75 7.70
C ASP A 220 6.63 -4.82 8.68
N VAL A 221 6.81 -5.28 9.92
CA VAL A 221 7.49 -4.54 10.97
C VAL A 221 8.69 -5.33 11.48
N LEU A 222 9.84 -4.68 11.56
CA LEU A 222 11.00 -5.16 12.29
C LEU A 222 11.19 -4.27 13.52
N TYR A 223 10.98 -4.84 14.70
CA TYR A 223 11.14 -4.17 15.99
C TYR A 223 12.42 -4.66 16.66
N VAL A 224 13.43 -3.80 16.76
CA VAL A 224 14.74 -4.14 17.33
C VAL A 224 14.97 -3.34 18.60
N VAL A 225 15.21 -4.03 19.70
CA VAL A 225 15.71 -3.45 20.94
C VAL A 225 17.15 -3.91 21.14
N ALA A 226 18.07 -2.96 21.23
CA ALA A 226 19.48 -3.24 21.45
C ALA A 226 20.16 -2.01 22.06
N HIS A 227 21.34 -2.19 22.65
CA HIS A 227 22.20 -1.05 22.93
C HIS A 227 22.78 -0.51 21.63
N GLY A 228 23.03 0.80 21.59
CA GLY A 228 23.71 1.45 20.48
C GLY A 228 24.83 2.35 20.98
N SER A 229 25.86 2.50 20.15
CA SER A 229 27.00 3.36 20.46
C SER A 229 27.53 4.02 19.19
N PHE A 230 27.94 5.27 19.31
CA PHE A 230 28.59 6.03 18.25
C PHE A 230 30.09 6.16 18.54
N VAL A 231 30.92 5.64 17.64
CA VAL A 231 32.39 5.65 17.76
C VAL A 231 32.99 6.04 16.42
N GLU A 232 33.86 7.06 16.42
CA GLU A 232 34.62 7.51 15.23
C GLU A 232 33.74 7.74 13.99
N GLY A 233 32.59 8.42 14.16
CA GLY A 233 31.70 8.73 13.04
C GLY A 233 30.77 7.58 12.61
N ASN A 234 30.84 6.40 13.27
CA ASN A 234 30.03 5.23 12.94
C ASN A 234 29.12 4.82 14.09
N THR A 235 27.89 4.40 13.76
CA THR A 235 26.94 3.83 14.72
C THR A 235 27.05 2.31 14.73
N TYR A 236 27.09 1.73 15.93
CA TYR A 236 27.10 0.28 16.15
C TYR A 236 25.86 -0.16 16.93
N LEU A 237 25.34 -1.34 16.61
CA LEU A 237 24.33 -2.06 17.39
C LEU A 237 25.01 -3.17 18.17
N TRP A 238 24.69 -3.28 19.46
CA TRP A 238 25.17 -4.34 20.33
C TRP A 238 24.14 -5.47 20.34
N LEU A 239 24.33 -6.43 19.43
CA LEU A 239 23.52 -7.63 19.31
C LEU A 239 24.12 -8.77 20.14
N VAL A 240 23.52 -9.96 20.04
CA VAL A 240 24.05 -11.18 20.65
C VAL A 240 24.79 -12.04 19.60
N LYS A 241 25.77 -12.81 20.06
CA LYS A 241 26.31 -13.97 19.35
C LYS A 241 25.52 -15.24 19.71
N PRO A 242 25.68 -16.36 18.99
CA PRO A 242 25.01 -17.63 19.33
C PRO A 242 25.30 -18.16 20.75
N ASP A 243 26.44 -17.78 21.34
CA ASP A 243 26.80 -18.09 22.73
C ASP A 243 26.25 -17.09 23.76
N ASN A 244 25.36 -16.20 23.33
CA ASN A 244 24.77 -15.09 24.09
C ASN A 244 25.76 -14.02 24.58
N THR A 245 27.02 -14.02 24.09
CA THR A 245 27.95 -12.91 24.33
C THR A 245 27.64 -11.73 23.39
N PHE A 246 28.24 -10.58 23.65
CA PHE A 246 28.01 -9.38 22.83
C PHE A 246 28.63 -9.49 21.44
N ASP A 247 27.89 -9.02 20.44
CA ASP A 247 28.38 -8.75 19.09
C ASP A 247 28.22 -7.26 18.77
N ARG A 248 29.33 -6.59 18.41
CA ARG A 248 29.29 -5.17 18.05
C ARG A 248 29.16 -5.05 16.54
N VAL A 249 27.92 -4.97 16.07
CA VAL A 249 27.58 -4.93 14.65
C VAL A 249 27.66 -3.51 14.12
N ASP A 250 28.43 -3.30 13.05
CA ASP A 250 28.47 -2.03 12.33
C ASP A 250 27.11 -1.75 11.68
N GLY A 251 26.54 -0.57 11.94
CA GLY A 251 25.31 -0.09 11.33
C GLY A 251 25.33 -0.14 9.80
N SER A 252 26.50 0.07 9.18
CA SER A 252 26.67 -0.07 7.73
C SER A 252 26.34 -1.47 7.22
N SER A 253 26.82 -2.48 7.96
CA SER A 253 26.62 -3.88 7.66
C SER A 253 25.16 -4.28 7.90
N PHE A 254 24.55 -3.79 8.99
CA PHE A 254 23.12 -3.99 9.25
C PHE A 254 22.26 -3.46 8.09
N CYS A 255 22.46 -2.19 7.69
CA CYS A 255 21.70 -1.58 6.60
C CYS A 255 21.91 -2.31 5.26
N GLN A 256 23.14 -2.69 4.94
CA GLN A 256 23.46 -3.41 3.71
C GLN A 256 22.77 -4.78 3.66
N ARG A 257 22.76 -5.54 4.77
CA ARG A 257 22.09 -6.83 4.84
C ARG A 257 20.57 -6.73 4.68
N LEU A 258 19.95 -5.64 5.16
CA LEU A 258 18.53 -5.38 4.90
C LEU A 258 18.27 -5.00 3.43
N ARG A 259 19.14 -4.17 2.83
CA ARG A 259 19.05 -3.78 1.42
C ARG A 259 19.04 -4.99 0.47
N GLU A 260 19.78 -6.03 0.81
CA GLU A 260 19.89 -7.28 0.04
C GLU A 260 18.65 -8.18 0.10
N LEU A 261 17.63 -7.82 0.88
CA LEU A 261 16.36 -8.54 0.90
C LEU A 261 15.51 -8.20 -0.33
N ALA A 262 14.92 -9.23 -0.93
CA ALA A 262 13.96 -9.08 -2.04
C ALA A 262 12.71 -8.30 -1.60
N GLU A 263 12.21 -8.59 -0.39
CA GLU A 263 11.17 -7.82 0.30
C GLU A 263 11.70 -7.35 1.66
N ARG A 264 11.62 -6.04 1.91
CA ARG A 264 12.08 -5.40 3.13
C ARG A 264 10.90 -5.07 4.04
N PRO A 265 11.08 -5.03 5.37
CA PRO A 265 10.06 -4.51 6.27
C PRO A 265 9.64 -3.10 5.87
N ARG A 266 8.35 -2.81 6.02
CA ARG A 266 7.77 -1.50 5.72
C ARG A 266 8.06 -0.48 6.83
N LEU A 267 8.16 -0.98 8.05
CA LEU A 267 8.56 -0.23 9.23
C LEU A 267 9.73 -0.94 9.91
N VAL A 268 10.80 -0.20 10.19
CA VAL A 268 11.84 -0.63 11.13
C VAL A 268 11.83 0.29 12.35
N MET A 269 11.61 -0.27 13.54
CA MET A 269 11.72 0.44 14.81
C MET A 269 13.03 0.05 15.49
N LEU A 270 13.98 0.99 15.52
CA LEU A 270 15.27 0.84 16.18
C LEU A 270 15.23 1.52 17.55
N ILE A 271 14.90 0.73 18.57
CA ILE A 271 14.99 1.15 19.97
C ILE A 271 16.40 0.85 20.44
N ALA A 272 17.33 1.63 19.89
CA ALA A 272 18.74 1.60 20.23
C ALA A 272 19.27 3.03 20.32
N CYS A 273 19.96 3.34 21.41
CA CYS A 273 20.56 4.65 21.63
C CYS A 273 21.44 5.05 20.43
N GLN A 274 21.35 6.30 19.98
CA GLN A 274 22.17 6.86 18.90
C GLN A 274 22.01 6.16 17.53
N SER A 275 20.93 5.40 17.32
CA SER A 275 20.59 4.78 16.03
C SER A 275 20.24 5.81 14.93
N GLY A 276 19.79 7.01 15.33
CA GLY A 276 19.54 8.17 14.46
C GLY A 276 20.76 9.07 14.22
N GLY A 277 21.90 8.78 14.86
CA GLY A 277 23.16 9.52 14.74
C GLY A 277 23.68 10.02 16.09
N GLY A 278 24.98 10.35 16.16
CA GLY A 278 25.60 11.03 17.29
C GLY A 278 25.80 12.53 17.00
N MET A 279 25.87 13.37 18.05
CA MET A 279 25.97 14.83 17.94
C MET A 279 27.33 15.36 17.44
N THR A 280 27.74 15.02 16.23
CA THR A 280 28.94 15.60 15.59
C THR A 280 28.59 16.31 14.29
N THR A 281 29.21 17.47 14.06
CA THR A 281 28.97 18.39 12.93
C THR A 281 29.58 17.94 11.60
N ASP A 282 30.33 16.84 11.58
CA ASP A 282 30.87 16.27 10.34
C ASP A 282 29.86 15.27 9.74
N ASN A 283 30.13 14.78 8.52
CA ASN A 283 29.34 13.83 7.68
C ASN A 283 28.69 12.60 8.38
N GLY A 284 28.85 12.41 9.70
CA GLY A 284 28.29 11.33 10.52
C GLY A 284 26.76 11.32 10.68
N ALA A 285 26.03 12.40 10.36
CA ALA A 285 24.56 12.39 10.39
C ALA A 285 23.95 11.46 9.32
N LEU A 286 24.60 11.31 8.16
CA LEU A 286 24.26 10.32 7.13
C LEU A 286 24.86 8.93 7.41
N ALA A 287 25.81 8.82 8.34
CA ALA A 287 26.38 7.53 8.75
C ALA A 287 25.46 6.74 9.70
N ALA A 288 24.47 7.41 10.29
CA ALA A 288 23.49 6.84 11.20
C ALA A 288 22.61 5.76 10.54
N ILE A 289 22.14 4.81 11.35
CA ILE A 289 21.37 3.65 10.86
C ILE A 289 20.00 4.09 10.33
N GLY A 290 19.32 5.02 11.02
CA GLY A 290 18.00 5.52 10.66
C GLY A 290 17.89 6.03 9.21
N PRO A 291 18.62 7.09 8.83
CA PRO A 291 18.64 7.61 7.47
C PRO A 291 19.08 6.55 6.44
N ARG A 292 20.11 5.76 6.76
CA ARG A 292 20.66 4.75 5.84
C ARG A 292 19.68 3.63 5.52
N LEU A 293 18.84 3.23 6.48
CA LEU A 293 17.79 2.25 6.25
C LEU A 293 16.71 2.80 5.31
N ALA A 294 16.31 4.05 5.51
CA ALA A 294 15.34 4.71 4.63
C ALA A 294 15.90 4.86 3.21
N GLU A 295 17.17 5.29 3.08
CA GLU A 295 17.88 5.31 1.78
C GLU A 295 18.03 3.92 1.18
N ALA A 296 18.26 2.91 2.02
CA ALA A 296 18.29 1.50 1.65
C ALA A 296 16.90 0.91 1.38
N GLY A 297 15.86 1.74 1.18
CA GLY A 297 14.57 1.32 0.67
C GLY A 297 13.55 0.90 1.73
N VAL A 298 13.86 1.03 3.02
CA VAL A 298 12.85 0.88 4.06
C VAL A 298 11.88 2.09 4.00
N PRO A 299 10.57 1.89 3.84
CA PRO A 299 9.61 2.99 3.70
C PRO A 299 9.55 3.93 4.91
N ALA A 300 9.62 3.40 6.13
CA ALA A 300 9.63 4.18 7.35
C ALA A 300 10.56 3.58 8.43
N VAL A 301 11.31 4.45 9.11
CA VAL A 301 12.26 4.07 10.16
C VAL A 301 12.07 4.98 11.36
N VAL A 302 11.80 4.39 12.52
CA VAL A 302 11.85 5.08 13.82
C VAL A 302 13.20 4.79 14.44
N ALA A 303 13.96 5.84 14.74
CA ALA A 303 15.30 5.73 15.31
C ALA A 303 15.51 6.79 16.40
N MET A 304 16.48 6.54 17.29
CA MET A 304 16.77 7.42 18.43
C MET A 304 18.00 8.29 18.13
N GLN A 305 17.85 9.61 18.13
CA GLN A 305 18.92 10.60 17.88
C GLN A 305 20.01 10.63 18.95
N GLY A 306 19.81 9.93 20.07
CA GLY A 306 20.73 10.00 21.21
C GLY A 306 20.42 8.94 22.26
N ASN A 307 20.91 9.18 23.47
CA ASN A 307 20.60 8.33 24.62
C ASN A 307 19.17 8.62 25.08
N VAL A 308 18.38 7.56 25.23
CA VAL A 308 16.99 7.64 25.68
C VAL A 308 16.88 7.12 27.11
N SER A 309 16.04 7.79 27.91
CA SER A 309 15.69 7.31 29.24
C SER A 309 14.69 6.16 29.15
N MET A 310 14.74 5.22 30.10
CA MET A 310 13.75 4.14 30.19
C MET A 310 12.33 4.70 30.33
N ARG A 311 12.17 5.81 31.07
CA ARG A 311 10.88 6.51 31.23
C ARG A 311 10.30 6.99 29.91
N LEU A 312 11.15 7.46 28.99
CA LEU A 312 10.71 7.84 27.66
C LEU A 312 10.19 6.63 26.88
N ILE A 313 10.93 5.53 26.86
CA ILE A 313 10.51 4.30 26.15
C ILE A 313 9.20 3.74 26.72
N GLU A 314 9.06 3.70 28.05
CA GLU A 314 7.87 3.21 28.76
C GLU A 314 6.59 4.00 28.44
N ARG A 315 6.71 5.30 28.12
CA ARG A 315 5.56 6.17 27.80
C ARG A 315 5.35 6.34 26.30
N PHE A 316 6.43 6.54 25.55
CA PHE A 316 6.39 6.85 24.12
C PHE A 316 5.96 5.64 23.28
N ILE A 317 6.55 4.45 23.50
CA ILE A 317 6.29 3.29 22.64
C ILE A 317 4.83 2.82 22.73
N PRO A 318 4.20 2.70 23.90
CA PRO A 318 2.79 2.34 23.97
C PRO A 318 1.88 3.36 23.29
N ALA A 319 2.09 4.66 23.53
CA ALA A 319 1.32 5.73 22.89
C ALA A 319 1.47 5.72 21.36
N PHE A 320 2.71 5.56 20.89
CA PHE A 320 3.02 5.44 19.46
C PHE A 320 2.31 4.24 18.83
N CYS A 321 2.44 3.06 19.42
CA CYS A 321 1.84 1.85 18.87
C CYS A 321 0.32 1.90 18.90
N GLN A 322 -0.28 2.43 19.97
CA GLN A 322 -1.73 2.62 20.08
C GLN A 322 -2.25 3.53 18.96
N GLU A 323 -1.65 4.70 18.79
CA GLU A 323 -2.06 5.67 17.77
C GLU A 323 -1.86 5.11 16.35
N LEU A 324 -0.73 4.44 16.13
CA LEU A 324 -0.42 3.81 14.85
C LEU A 324 -1.45 2.73 14.50
N GLN A 325 -1.91 1.94 15.47
CA GLN A 325 -2.92 0.90 15.26
C GLN A 325 -4.28 1.45 14.78
N HIS A 326 -4.64 2.69 15.08
CA HIS A 326 -5.92 3.25 14.66
C HIS A 326 -5.96 3.49 13.14
N HIS A 327 -4.97 4.20 12.59
CA HIS A 327 -5.04 4.73 11.22
C HIS A 327 -3.92 4.26 10.29
N GLY A 328 -2.87 3.64 10.84
CA GLY A 328 -1.64 3.34 10.13
C GLY A 328 -0.80 4.57 9.75
N MET A 329 -1.16 5.77 10.20
CA MET A 329 -0.44 7.03 9.95
C MET A 329 0.72 7.16 10.93
N ILE A 330 1.94 6.93 10.46
CA ILE A 330 3.11 6.85 11.33
C ILE A 330 3.56 8.21 11.86
N ASP A 331 3.41 9.27 11.07
CA ASP A 331 3.76 10.63 11.44
C ASP A 331 2.78 11.22 12.47
N ALA A 332 1.48 10.92 12.34
CA ALA A 332 0.48 11.20 13.37
C ALA A 332 0.81 10.48 14.68
N ALA A 333 1.14 9.19 14.61
CA ALA A 333 1.55 8.41 15.77
C ALA A 333 2.80 8.98 16.47
N MET A 334 3.78 9.47 15.70
CA MET A 334 4.94 10.17 16.28
C MET A 334 4.56 11.45 17.00
N ALA A 335 3.66 12.26 16.43
CA ALA A 335 3.26 13.55 16.99
C ALA A 335 2.50 13.36 18.31
N VAL A 336 1.51 12.46 18.34
CA VAL A 336 0.75 12.10 19.54
C VAL A 336 1.68 11.53 20.61
N ALA A 337 2.51 10.54 20.26
CA ALA A 337 3.45 9.93 21.20
C ALA A 337 4.44 10.94 21.78
N ARG A 338 4.97 11.86 20.96
CA ARG A 338 5.86 12.93 21.44
C ARG A 338 5.14 13.87 22.40
N GLY A 339 3.87 14.21 22.11
CA GLY A 339 3.02 14.98 23.01
C GLY A 339 2.86 14.31 24.39
N THR A 340 2.76 12.97 24.44
CA THR A 340 2.65 12.23 25.71
C THR A 340 3.89 12.28 26.59
N VAL A 341 5.07 12.55 26.03
CA VAL A 341 6.36 12.61 26.76
C VAL A 341 6.94 14.01 26.83
N ARG A 342 6.13 15.05 26.56
CA ARG A 342 6.55 16.45 26.48
C ARG A 342 7.25 17.00 27.72
N ASP A 343 7.01 16.39 28.89
CA ASP A 343 7.61 16.76 30.17
C ASP A 343 9.03 16.18 30.38
N LEU A 344 9.46 15.27 29.51
CA LEU A 344 10.78 14.63 29.60
C LEU A 344 11.82 15.42 28.80
N PRO A 345 13.06 15.59 29.30
CA PRO A 345 14.09 16.38 28.60
C PRO A 345 14.59 15.74 27.29
N ASP A 346 14.31 14.45 27.10
CA ASP A 346 14.69 13.65 25.94
C ASP A 346 13.51 13.41 24.96
N PHE A 347 12.38 14.13 25.10
CA PHE A 347 11.18 13.96 24.26
C PHE A 347 11.45 13.96 22.74
N TRP A 348 12.51 14.66 22.30
CA TRP A 348 12.87 14.88 20.90
C TRP A 348 13.72 13.75 20.31
N MET A 349 14.18 12.79 21.13
CA MET A 349 15.07 11.71 20.68
C MET A 349 14.44 10.79 19.63
N PRO A 350 13.16 10.39 19.73
CA PRO A 350 12.52 9.60 18.69
C PRO A 350 12.32 10.44 17.40
N ALA A 351 13.04 10.05 16.36
CA ALA A 351 12.97 10.63 15.03
C ALA A 351 12.36 9.64 14.03
N LEU A 352 11.55 10.17 13.12
CA LEU A 352 10.95 9.42 12.03
C LEU A 352 11.61 9.81 10.71
N TYR A 353 12.22 8.82 10.06
CA TYR A 353 12.69 8.91 8.69
C TYR A 353 11.68 8.21 7.79
N SER A 354 11.14 8.91 6.80
CA SER A 354 10.06 8.38 5.96
C SER A 354 10.28 8.70 4.48
N ARG A 355 9.78 7.81 3.63
CA ARG A 355 9.63 8.01 2.19
C ARG A 355 8.16 7.95 1.75
N LEU A 356 7.24 7.81 2.70
CA LEU A 356 5.81 7.71 2.46
C LEU A 356 5.23 9.12 2.29
N LYS A 357 4.51 9.36 1.19
CA LYS A 357 3.84 10.64 0.95
C LYS A 357 2.59 10.75 1.81
N SER A 358 1.81 9.67 1.90
CA SER A 358 0.61 9.62 2.75
C SER A 358 0.89 9.40 4.24
N GLY A 359 2.16 9.16 4.63
CA GLY A 359 2.51 8.74 5.98
C GLY A 359 1.92 7.38 6.42
N ARG A 360 1.22 6.65 5.54
CA ARG A 360 0.56 5.38 5.89
C ARG A 360 1.46 4.16 5.67
N ILE A 361 1.71 3.43 6.75
CA ILE A 361 2.42 2.15 6.71
C ILE A 361 1.50 0.96 6.47
N TRP A 362 0.18 1.14 6.48
CA TRP A 362 -0.83 0.15 6.03
C TRP A 362 -2.15 0.86 5.73
N TYR A 363 -3.06 0.13 5.09
CA TYR A 363 -4.44 0.57 4.94
C TYR A 363 -5.38 -0.26 5.81
N VAL A 364 -6.47 0.37 6.23
CA VAL A 364 -7.62 -0.31 6.84
C VAL A 364 -8.62 -0.54 5.70
N PRO A 365 -8.96 -1.81 5.37
CA PRO A 365 -9.93 -2.08 4.33
C PRO A 365 -11.31 -1.50 4.67
N GLY A 366 -11.95 -0.81 3.73
CA GLY A 366 -13.26 -0.20 3.97
C GLY A 366 -13.68 0.81 2.91
N PHE A 367 -14.88 1.37 3.06
CA PHE A 367 -15.29 2.56 2.32
C PHE A 367 -14.72 3.81 3.01
N ALA A 368 -14.69 4.95 2.34
CA ALA A 368 -14.16 6.20 2.92
C ALA A 368 -14.87 6.64 4.22
N ASP A 369 -16.11 6.22 4.43
CA ASP A 369 -16.86 6.35 5.68
C ASP A 369 -17.03 4.98 6.35
N GLU A 370 -16.53 4.85 7.58
CA GLU A 370 -16.61 3.62 8.37
C GLU A 370 -18.06 3.23 8.70
N HIS A 371 -18.96 4.21 8.92
CA HIS A 371 -20.37 3.92 9.20
C HIS A 371 -21.08 3.38 7.95
N GLU A 372 -20.76 3.91 6.77
CA GLU A 372 -21.31 3.40 5.50
C GLU A 372 -20.78 1.99 5.17
N THR A 373 -19.64 1.59 5.75
CA THR A 373 -19.01 0.31 5.41
C THR A 373 -19.86 -0.88 5.83
N ALA A 374 -20.33 -0.91 7.08
CA ALA A 374 -21.19 -2.00 7.55
C ALA A 374 -22.52 -2.03 6.79
N GLU A 375 -23.16 -0.88 6.60
CA GLU A 375 -24.47 -0.79 5.94
C GLU A 375 -24.43 -1.25 4.46
N LYS A 376 -23.42 -0.83 3.69
CA LYS A 376 -23.29 -1.22 2.28
C LYS A 376 -22.95 -2.69 2.11
N ILE A 377 -22.10 -3.24 2.98
CA ILE A 377 -21.76 -4.67 2.95
C ILE A 377 -22.96 -5.52 3.37
N GLU A 378 -23.70 -5.12 4.41
CA GLU A 378 -24.93 -5.80 4.83
C GLU A 378 -25.98 -5.78 3.71
N ALA A 379 -26.19 -4.64 3.06
CA ALA A 379 -27.11 -4.53 1.93
C ALA A 379 -26.71 -5.45 0.77
N LEU A 380 -25.42 -5.49 0.40
CA LEU A 380 -24.92 -6.40 -0.63
C LEU A 380 -25.12 -7.86 -0.23
N ALA A 381 -24.77 -8.24 1.01
CA ALA A 381 -24.95 -9.60 1.53
C ALA A 381 -26.42 -10.04 1.42
N SER A 382 -27.37 -9.15 1.75
CA SER A 382 -28.80 -9.41 1.57
C SER A 382 -29.17 -9.65 0.11
N TYR A 383 -28.69 -8.81 -0.83
CA TYR A 383 -28.94 -9.01 -2.25
C TYR A 383 -28.34 -10.32 -2.76
N MET A 384 -27.15 -10.71 -2.27
CA MET A 384 -26.52 -11.98 -2.65
C MET A 384 -27.31 -13.18 -2.16
N ALA A 385 -27.82 -13.14 -0.92
CA ALA A 385 -28.67 -14.19 -0.37
C ALA A 385 -29.98 -14.35 -1.16
N ASP A 386 -30.54 -13.25 -1.67
CA ASP A 386 -31.75 -13.25 -2.51
C ASP A 386 -31.47 -13.59 -3.99
N GLY A 387 -30.22 -13.84 -4.38
CA GLY A 387 -29.83 -14.08 -5.78
C GLY A 387 -29.89 -12.85 -6.69
N LEU A 388 -30.00 -11.64 -6.11
CA LEU A 388 -30.13 -10.35 -6.77
C LEU A 388 -28.78 -9.59 -6.84
N CYS A 389 -27.69 -10.32 -7.09
CA CYS A 389 -26.37 -9.74 -7.31
C CYS A 389 -25.69 -10.36 -8.53
N THR A 390 -25.04 -9.52 -9.34
CA THR A 390 -24.21 -9.93 -10.48
C THR A 390 -22.76 -9.56 -10.21
N PRO A 391 -21.89 -10.54 -9.89
CA PRO A 391 -20.46 -10.33 -9.77
C PRO A 391 -19.85 -10.11 -11.17
N ILE A 392 -18.97 -9.12 -11.25
CA ILE A 392 -18.19 -8.76 -12.42
C ILE A 392 -16.71 -8.90 -12.02
N ILE A 393 -16.05 -9.92 -12.53
CA ILE A 393 -14.72 -10.34 -12.13
C ILE A 393 -13.69 -9.85 -13.14
N GLY A 394 -12.68 -9.13 -12.68
CA GLY A 394 -11.59 -8.63 -13.49
C GLY A 394 -10.38 -9.56 -13.55
N PRO A 395 -9.42 -9.27 -14.45
CA PRO A 395 -8.25 -10.12 -14.69
C PRO A 395 -7.34 -10.24 -13.46
N GLU A 396 -7.19 -9.15 -12.68
CA GLU A 396 -6.28 -9.11 -11.52
C GLU A 396 -6.69 -10.06 -10.38
N LEU A 397 -7.93 -10.57 -10.37
CA LEU A 397 -8.37 -11.52 -9.34
C LEU A 397 -7.58 -12.84 -9.41
N ALA A 398 -7.24 -13.32 -10.62
CA ALA A 398 -6.42 -14.51 -10.80
C ALA A 398 -4.91 -14.22 -10.72
N GLU A 399 -4.50 -12.95 -10.87
CA GLU A 399 -3.10 -12.54 -11.02
C GLU A 399 -2.44 -12.05 -9.73
N THR A 400 -3.15 -12.09 -8.60
CA THR A 400 -2.73 -11.55 -7.28
C THR A 400 -1.38 -12.04 -6.73
N ARG A 401 -0.80 -13.12 -7.29
CA ARG A 401 0.58 -13.58 -7.00
C ARG A 401 1.52 -13.68 -8.22
N LEU A 402 1.02 -13.51 -9.44
CA LEU A 402 1.66 -13.98 -10.67
C LEU A 402 2.31 -12.89 -11.53
N GLY A 403 2.35 -11.66 -11.01
CA GLY A 403 2.76 -10.50 -11.78
C GLY A 403 1.57 -9.98 -12.58
N THR A 404 1.29 -8.69 -12.45
CA THR A 404 0.15 -8.04 -13.08
C THR A 404 0.34 -7.95 -14.59
N SER A 405 -0.71 -7.66 -15.35
CA SER A 405 -0.64 -7.33 -16.79
C SER A 405 0.48 -6.33 -17.13
N ARG A 406 0.77 -5.42 -16.20
CA ARG A 406 1.89 -4.46 -16.27
C ARG A 406 3.28 -5.09 -16.23
N ALA A 407 3.47 -6.16 -15.45
CA ALA A 407 4.73 -6.89 -15.40
C ALA A 407 5.01 -7.59 -16.74
N ILE A 408 3.97 -8.21 -17.32
CA ILE A 408 4.05 -8.82 -18.66
C ILE A 408 4.38 -7.74 -19.69
N ALA A 409 3.70 -6.59 -19.65
CA ALA A 409 3.97 -5.46 -20.55
C ALA A 409 5.43 -5.01 -20.48
N ARG A 410 5.99 -4.79 -19.28
CA ARG A 410 7.40 -4.43 -19.10
C ARG A 410 8.35 -5.47 -19.65
N MET A 411 8.13 -6.75 -19.33
CA MET A 411 8.95 -7.85 -19.84
C MET A 411 8.95 -7.90 -21.37
N TRP A 412 7.79 -7.68 -21.98
CA TRP A 412 7.65 -7.65 -23.44
C TRP A 412 8.28 -6.41 -24.05
N ALA A 413 8.09 -5.23 -23.43
CA ALA A 413 8.67 -3.98 -23.89
C ALA A 413 10.21 -4.07 -23.94
N GLU A 414 10.83 -4.63 -22.90
CA GLU A 414 12.27 -4.90 -22.86
C GLU A 414 12.69 -5.96 -23.89
N ARG A 415 12.03 -7.12 -23.89
CA ARG A 415 12.39 -8.27 -24.77
C ARG A 415 12.29 -7.92 -26.24
N TYR A 416 11.23 -7.22 -26.63
CA TYR A 416 10.93 -6.92 -28.04
C TYR A 416 11.40 -5.53 -28.48
N ARG A 417 12.04 -4.78 -27.57
CA ARG A 417 12.56 -3.42 -27.79
C ARG A 417 11.45 -2.48 -28.28
N TYR A 418 10.40 -2.37 -27.47
CA TYR A 418 9.30 -1.44 -27.71
C TYR A 418 9.83 0.00 -27.81
N PRO A 419 9.52 0.74 -28.89
CA PRO A 419 10.24 1.98 -29.21
C PRO A 419 9.64 3.25 -28.59
N MET A 420 8.48 3.17 -27.91
CA MET A 420 7.80 4.35 -27.37
C MET A 420 8.18 4.65 -25.92
N GLU A 421 7.55 5.68 -25.36
CA GLU A 421 7.82 6.16 -24.01
C GLU A 421 7.63 5.08 -22.95
N SER A 422 8.39 5.22 -21.85
CA SER A 422 8.44 4.18 -20.81
C SER A 422 7.07 3.90 -20.17
N TYR A 423 6.19 4.90 -20.06
CA TYR A 423 4.85 4.70 -19.49
C TYR A 423 3.91 3.90 -20.42
N GLU A 424 4.11 3.95 -21.73
CA GLU A 424 3.35 3.15 -22.70
C GLU A 424 3.82 1.70 -22.72
N GLY A 425 5.12 1.48 -22.51
CA GLY A 425 5.71 0.14 -22.33
C GLY A 425 5.21 -0.63 -21.10
N GLU A 426 4.41 0.01 -20.25
CA GLU A 426 3.77 -0.61 -19.08
C GLU A 426 2.32 -1.01 -19.34
N GLN A 427 1.74 -0.67 -20.48
CA GLN A 427 0.37 -1.02 -20.85
C GLN A 427 0.37 -2.23 -21.79
N LEU A 428 -0.21 -3.34 -21.33
CA LEU A 428 -0.17 -4.60 -22.09
C LEU A 428 -0.82 -4.46 -23.47
N ALA A 429 -1.91 -3.70 -23.58
CA ALA A 429 -2.61 -3.47 -24.84
C ALA A 429 -1.73 -2.80 -25.91
N TYR A 430 -0.93 -1.80 -25.53
CA TYR A 430 -0.04 -1.09 -26.44
C TYR A 430 1.14 -1.95 -26.87
N VAL A 431 1.75 -2.68 -25.93
CA VAL A 431 2.86 -3.57 -26.27
C VAL A 431 2.34 -4.75 -27.13
N ALA A 432 1.17 -5.30 -26.82
CA ALA A 432 0.54 -6.34 -27.63
C ALA A 432 0.18 -5.85 -29.04
N GLN A 433 -0.31 -4.62 -29.18
CA GLN A 433 -0.54 -3.98 -30.48
C GLN A 433 0.75 -3.84 -31.29
N PHE A 434 1.85 -3.42 -30.66
CA PHE A 434 3.13 -3.37 -31.35
C PHE A 434 3.58 -4.76 -31.84
N LEU A 435 3.37 -5.81 -31.04
CA LEU A 435 3.71 -7.17 -31.42
C LEU A 435 2.80 -7.72 -32.53
N SER A 436 1.50 -7.38 -32.54
CA SER A 436 0.59 -7.81 -33.60
C SER A 436 0.99 -7.21 -34.96
N ILE A 437 1.42 -5.94 -34.98
CA ILE A 437 1.89 -5.26 -36.21
C ILE A 437 3.26 -5.78 -36.66
N LYS A 438 4.18 -6.03 -35.73
CA LYS A 438 5.55 -6.47 -36.06
C LYS A 438 5.60 -7.92 -36.53
N HIS A 439 4.71 -8.77 -36.01
CA HIS A 439 4.66 -10.19 -36.30
C HIS A 439 3.35 -10.55 -37.01
N ASP A 440 2.33 -10.92 -36.26
CA ASP A 440 0.98 -11.22 -36.76
C ASP A 440 -0.03 -11.19 -35.60
N TYR A 441 -1.33 -11.18 -35.93
CA TYR A 441 -2.43 -11.11 -34.96
C TYR A 441 -2.43 -12.22 -33.89
N ARG A 442 -1.93 -13.42 -34.20
CA ARG A 442 -1.90 -14.56 -33.27
C ARG A 442 -0.66 -14.55 -32.38
N PHE A 443 0.40 -13.86 -32.78
CA PHE A 443 1.67 -13.81 -32.05
C PHE A 443 1.55 -13.33 -30.59
N PRO A 444 0.90 -12.18 -30.27
CA PRO A 444 0.80 -11.72 -28.88
C PRO A 444 -0.03 -12.68 -28.01
N ARG A 445 -1.10 -13.28 -28.55
CA ARG A 445 -1.93 -14.27 -27.81
C ARG A 445 -1.15 -15.52 -27.42
N ARG A 446 -0.36 -16.06 -28.35
CA ARG A 446 0.54 -17.19 -28.06
C ARG A 446 1.63 -16.80 -27.07
N SER A 447 2.22 -15.62 -27.26
CA SER A 447 3.26 -15.11 -26.36
C SER A 447 2.73 -14.91 -24.94
N LEU A 448 1.45 -14.52 -24.79
CA LEU A 448 0.78 -14.38 -23.50
C LEU A 448 0.69 -15.72 -22.79
N VAL A 449 0.24 -16.77 -23.50
CA VAL A 449 0.19 -18.13 -22.96
C VAL A 449 1.58 -18.59 -22.51
N GLU A 450 2.60 -18.45 -23.36
CA GLU A 450 3.97 -18.85 -23.03
C GLU A 450 4.54 -18.08 -21.83
N THR A 451 4.29 -16.77 -21.76
CA THR A 451 4.76 -15.91 -20.67
C THR A 451 4.07 -16.28 -19.36
N LEU A 452 2.74 -16.43 -19.36
CA LEU A 452 1.98 -16.82 -18.18
C LEU A 452 2.43 -18.19 -17.67
N ARG A 453 2.60 -19.19 -18.54
CA ARG A 453 3.10 -20.52 -18.14
C ARG A 453 4.45 -20.42 -17.41
N GLN A 454 5.38 -19.62 -17.93
CA GLN A 454 6.67 -19.43 -17.28
C GLN A 454 6.52 -18.78 -15.90
N LEU A 455 5.72 -17.71 -15.79
CA LEU A 455 5.47 -17.03 -14.52
C LEU A 455 4.80 -17.95 -13.49
N LEU A 456 3.84 -18.78 -13.92
CA LEU A 456 3.20 -19.79 -13.08
C LEU A 456 4.22 -20.81 -12.56
N LEU A 457 5.14 -21.28 -13.42
CA LEU A 457 6.19 -22.24 -13.03
C LEU A 457 7.21 -21.64 -12.08
N ASP A 458 7.66 -20.41 -12.35
CA ASP A 458 8.61 -19.72 -11.49
C ASP A 458 8.02 -19.46 -10.09
N THR A 459 6.70 -19.24 -10.02
CA THR A 459 6.01 -18.93 -8.76
C THR A 459 5.57 -20.17 -7.99
N TYR A 460 5.03 -21.18 -8.68
CA TYR A 460 4.40 -22.35 -8.05
C TYR A 460 5.13 -23.67 -8.30
N GLY A 461 6.14 -23.73 -9.18
CA GLY A 461 6.79 -24.98 -9.57
C GLY A 461 7.42 -25.76 -8.40
N ASP A 462 7.96 -25.05 -7.41
CA ASP A 462 8.49 -25.67 -6.19
C ASP A 462 7.38 -26.25 -5.29
N THR A 463 6.19 -25.64 -5.31
CA THR A 463 5.05 -26.02 -4.45
C THR A 463 4.16 -27.07 -5.11
N LEU A 464 4.04 -27.02 -6.44
CA LEU A 464 3.22 -27.88 -7.29
C LEU A 464 4.11 -28.46 -8.40
N PRO A 465 4.86 -29.54 -8.14
CA PRO A 465 5.85 -30.08 -9.09
C PRO A 465 5.23 -30.56 -10.41
N ASP A 466 3.98 -31.01 -10.37
CA ASP A 466 3.27 -31.53 -11.55
C ASP A 466 2.84 -30.42 -12.53
N LEU A 467 2.96 -29.15 -12.14
CA LEU A 467 2.53 -27.99 -12.92
C LEU A 467 3.20 -27.91 -14.30
N ALA A 468 4.47 -28.35 -14.41
CA ALA A 468 5.25 -28.30 -15.64
C ALA A 468 4.69 -29.16 -16.79
N GLN A 469 3.87 -30.16 -16.47
CA GLN A 469 3.33 -31.12 -17.43
C GLN A 469 1.95 -30.72 -17.96
N LEU A 470 1.31 -29.73 -17.35
CA LEU A 470 -0.06 -29.30 -17.62
C LEU A 470 -0.09 -28.21 -18.68
N ASP A 471 -1.21 -28.07 -19.41
CA ASP A 471 -1.50 -26.89 -20.23
C ASP A 471 -1.85 -25.66 -19.35
N LEU A 472 -1.94 -24.46 -19.94
CA LEU A 472 -2.16 -23.24 -19.14
C LEU A 472 -3.46 -23.30 -18.32
N GLN A 473 -4.52 -23.87 -18.87
CA GLN A 473 -5.82 -23.89 -18.21
C GLN A 473 -5.81 -24.88 -17.04
N GLN A 474 -5.24 -26.06 -17.24
CA GLN A 474 -5.02 -27.05 -16.20
C GLN A 474 -4.12 -26.51 -15.08
N MET A 475 -3.10 -25.71 -15.41
CA MET A 475 -2.27 -25.02 -14.41
C MET A 475 -3.12 -24.06 -13.56
N TYR A 476 -3.96 -23.22 -14.19
CA TYR A 476 -4.88 -22.33 -13.46
C TYR A 476 -5.87 -23.09 -12.59
N SER A 477 -6.45 -24.20 -13.07
CA SER A 477 -7.36 -25.03 -12.28
C SER A 477 -6.67 -25.64 -11.06
N LEU A 478 -5.46 -26.18 -11.22
CA LEU A 478 -4.69 -26.77 -10.11
C LEU A 478 -4.29 -25.71 -9.07
N ILE A 479 -3.77 -24.56 -9.53
CA ILE A 479 -3.40 -23.45 -8.65
C ILE A 479 -4.64 -22.89 -7.94
N GLY A 480 -5.74 -22.70 -8.66
CA GLY A 480 -6.98 -22.18 -8.11
C GLY A 480 -7.53 -23.07 -6.99
N ARG A 481 -7.52 -24.39 -7.19
CA ARG A 481 -7.88 -25.34 -6.13
C ARG A 481 -6.94 -25.22 -4.93
N HIS A 482 -5.62 -25.21 -5.18
CA HIS A 482 -4.62 -25.09 -4.13
C HIS A 482 -4.82 -23.83 -3.26
N GLU A 483 -5.08 -22.68 -3.87
CA GLU A 483 -5.32 -21.43 -3.14
C GLU A 483 -6.65 -21.46 -2.37
N ARG A 484 -7.74 -21.94 -2.98
CA ARG A 484 -9.07 -22.06 -2.34
C ARG A 484 -9.12 -23.02 -1.16
N GLU A 485 -8.29 -24.06 -1.16
CA GLU A 485 -8.17 -25.01 -0.04
C GLU A 485 -7.46 -24.37 1.17
N ARG A 486 -6.54 -23.45 0.92
CA ARG A 486 -5.72 -22.79 1.95
C ARG A 486 -6.37 -21.54 2.52
N ASP A 487 -7.21 -20.86 1.75
CA ASP A 487 -7.85 -19.61 2.15
C ASP A 487 -9.38 -19.71 2.11
N PRO A 488 -10.04 -19.83 3.28
CA PRO A 488 -11.50 -19.83 3.37
C PRO A 488 -12.16 -18.56 2.80
N HIS A 489 -11.42 -17.45 2.73
CA HIS A 489 -11.88 -16.16 2.21
C HIS A 489 -11.40 -15.89 0.79
N ASP A 490 -10.95 -16.93 0.05
CA ASP A 490 -10.67 -16.82 -1.37
C ASP A 490 -11.90 -16.23 -2.11
N PRO A 491 -11.71 -15.19 -2.94
CA PRO A 491 -12.84 -14.54 -3.62
C PRO A 491 -13.67 -15.47 -4.50
N TYR A 492 -13.04 -16.39 -5.25
CA TYR A 492 -13.79 -17.34 -6.08
C TYR A 492 -14.60 -18.29 -5.21
N ARG A 493 -14.05 -18.78 -4.09
CA ARG A 493 -14.75 -19.64 -3.14
C ARG A 493 -15.96 -18.93 -2.52
N VAL A 494 -15.77 -17.70 -2.04
CA VAL A 494 -16.84 -16.91 -1.39
C VAL A 494 -17.98 -16.62 -2.36
N LEU A 495 -17.66 -16.19 -3.59
CA LEU A 495 -18.65 -15.94 -4.64
C LEU A 495 -19.37 -17.22 -5.05
N ALA A 496 -18.64 -18.32 -5.24
CA ALA A 496 -19.21 -19.59 -5.67
C ALA A 496 -20.19 -20.20 -4.66
N ALA A 497 -20.04 -19.89 -3.36
CA ALA A 497 -20.96 -20.33 -2.32
C ALA A 497 -22.34 -19.63 -2.36
N GLN A 498 -22.45 -18.47 -3.01
CA GLN A 498 -23.69 -17.67 -2.99
C GLN A 498 -24.70 -18.13 -4.06
N PRO A 499 -26.02 -18.02 -3.84
CA PRO A 499 -27.05 -18.52 -4.77
C PRO A 499 -27.26 -17.61 -6.00
N LEU A 500 -26.18 -17.13 -6.62
CA LEU A 500 -26.25 -16.19 -7.74
C LEU A 500 -26.41 -16.92 -9.08
N PRO A 501 -27.31 -16.46 -9.95
CA PRO A 501 -27.59 -17.12 -11.23
C PRO A 501 -26.66 -16.65 -12.38
N VAL A 502 -26.07 -15.45 -12.29
CA VAL A 502 -25.29 -14.85 -13.39
C VAL A 502 -23.98 -14.28 -12.86
N TYR A 503 -22.88 -14.64 -13.51
CA TYR A 503 -21.54 -14.12 -13.27
C TYR A 503 -20.97 -13.58 -14.58
N ILE A 504 -20.29 -12.45 -14.53
CA ILE A 504 -19.57 -11.88 -15.66
C ILE A 504 -18.08 -11.90 -15.32
N THR A 505 -17.24 -12.37 -16.24
CA THR A 505 -15.79 -12.42 -16.05
C THR A 505 -15.07 -11.80 -17.23
N ALA A 506 -14.15 -10.89 -16.96
CA ALA A 506 -13.14 -10.37 -17.87
C ALA A 506 -11.84 -11.18 -17.81
N ASN A 507 -11.79 -12.22 -16.97
CA ASN A 507 -10.67 -13.15 -16.88
C ASN A 507 -10.81 -14.27 -17.92
N ALA A 508 -9.70 -14.63 -18.57
CA ALA A 508 -9.66 -15.68 -19.59
C ALA A 508 -9.56 -17.11 -19.01
N SER A 509 -9.26 -17.27 -17.71
CA SER A 509 -9.19 -18.57 -17.04
C SER A 509 -10.56 -19.10 -16.59
N ASN A 510 -10.67 -20.42 -16.41
CA ASN A 510 -11.89 -21.09 -15.89
C ASN A 510 -11.93 -21.16 -14.35
N MET A 511 -11.09 -20.41 -13.62
CA MET A 511 -11.01 -20.51 -12.15
C MET A 511 -12.34 -20.27 -11.42
N LEU A 512 -13.18 -19.37 -11.94
CA LEU A 512 -14.53 -19.14 -11.41
C LEU A 512 -15.43 -20.37 -11.62
N SER A 513 -15.42 -20.93 -12.83
CA SER A 513 -16.19 -22.13 -13.18
C SER A 513 -15.77 -23.32 -12.32
N ASP A 514 -14.46 -23.49 -12.10
CA ASP A 514 -13.92 -24.53 -11.21
C ASP A 514 -14.43 -24.36 -9.78
N ALA A 515 -14.44 -23.14 -9.25
CA ALA A 515 -14.96 -22.85 -7.91
C ALA A 515 -16.47 -23.13 -7.79
N LEU A 516 -17.25 -22.82 -8.83
CA LEU A 516 -18.69 -23.14 -8.88
C LEU A 516 -18.94 -24.65 -8.89
N ILE A 517 -18.15 -25.42 -9.65
CA ILE A 517 -18.21 -26.88 -9.66
C ILE A 517 -17.86 -27.45 -8.28
N GLU A 518 -16.79 -26.95 -7.65
CA GLU A 518 -16.38 -27.33 -6.29
C GLU A 518 -17.45 -27.01 -5.24
N ALA A 519 -18.25 -25.96 -5.45
CA ALA A 519 -19.43 -25.62 -4.64
C ALA A 519 -20.68 -26.46 -4.96
N GLY A 520 -20.58 -27.45 -5.85
CA GLY A 520 -21.68 -28.36 -6.20
C GLY A 520 -22.64 -27.85 -7.27
N LYS A 521 -22.24 -26.82 -8.04
CA LYS A 521 -23.05 -26.23 -9.12
C LYS A 521 -22.66 -26.75 -10.49
N GLN A 522 -23.48 -26.46 -11.49
CA GLN A 522 -23.28 -26.83 -12.89
C GLN A 522 -23.16 -25.56 -13.75
N PRO A 523 -22.02 -24.85 -13.70
CA PRO A 523 -21.86 -23.60 -14.46
C PRO A 523 -21.93 -23.86 -15.96
N VAL A 524 -22.55 -22.92 -16.67
CA VAL A 524 -22.63 -22.88 -18.12
C VAL A 524 -21.81 -21.68 -18.60
N ILE A 525 -20.82 -21.95 -19.45
CA ILE A 525 -19.94 -20.92 -20.01
C ILE A 525 -20.57 -20.37 -21.30
N GLU A 526 -20.62 -19.05 -21.41
CA GLU A 526 -20.98 -18.33 -22.64
C GLU A 526 -19.89 -17.30 -22.95
N LEU A 527 -19.48 -17.22 -24.21
CA LEU A 527 -18.43 -16.30 -24.67
C LEU A 527 -19.06 -15.09 -25.35
N CYS A 528 -18.52 -13.90 -25.10
CA CYS A 528 -18.91 -12.70 -25.82
C CYS A 528 -18.39 -12.74 -27.27
N ARG A 529 -19.30 -12.84 -28.25
CA ARG A 529 -18.98 -12.77 -29.68
C ARG A 529 -18.87 -11.29 -30.11
N TRP A 530 -17.80 -10.64 -29.68
CA TRP A 530 -17.64 -9.18 -29.76
C TRP A 530 -17.29 -8.65 -31.16
N ASN A 531 -17.00 -9.53 -32.12
CA ASN A 531 -16.85 -9.20 -33.54
C ASN A 531 -17.48 -10.29 -34.42
N GLU A 532 -17.69 -9.98 -35.71
CA GLU A 532 -18.34 -10.87 -36.67
C GLU A 532 -17.56 -12.18 -36.90
N ASP A 533 -16.24 -12.16 -36.81
CA ASP A 533 -15.41 -13.36 -36.99
C ASP A 533 -15.68 -14.41 -35.91
N LEU A 534 -16.27 -14.03 -34.77
CA LEU A 534 -16.62 -14.92 -33.67
C LEU A 534 -18.05 -15.48 -33.74
N ASP A 535 -18.86 -15.05 -34.71
CA ASP A 535 -20.28 -15.44 -34.81
C ASP A 535 -20.47 -16.95 -35.05
N HIS A 536 -19.43 -17.64 -35.53
CA HIS A 536 -19.42 -19.09 -35.74
C HIS A 536 -19.28 -19.93 -34.46
N LEU A 537 -18.87 -19.32 -33.34
CA LEU A 537 -18.69 -20.03 -32.07
C LEU A 537 -20.04 -20.48 -31.50
N PRO A 538 -20.14 -21.63 -30.79
CA PRO A 538 -21.42 -22.08 -30.24
C PRO A 538 -21.92 -21.18 -29.10
N SER A 539 -23.24 -20.98 -29.00
CA SER A 539 -23.90 -20.31 -27.86
C SER A 539 -24.84 -21.26 -27.14
N ILE A 540 -24.91 -21.15 -25.81
CA ILE A 540 -25.92 -21.88 -25.04
C ILE A 540 -27.33 -21.48 -25.45
N PHE A 541 -27.57 -20.22 -25.79
CA PHE A 541 -28.91 -19.73 -26.11
C PHE A 541 -29.42 -20.21 -27.48
N GLU A 542 -28.50 -20.64 -28.36
CA GLU A 542 -28.84 -21.30 -29.62
C GLU A 542 -29.04 -22.82 -29.42
N ARG A 543 -28.18 -23.45 -28.60
CA ARG A 543 -28.23 -24.88 -28.32
C ARG A 543 -29.39 -25.29 -27.41
N GLU A 544 -29.71 -24.45 -26.44
CA GLU A 544 -30.77 -24.63 -25.43
C GLU A 544 -31.55 -23.30 -25.25
N PRO A 545 -32.49 -22.95 -26.16
CA PRO A 545 -33.21 -21.67 -26.12
C PRO A 545 -34.02 -21.41 -24.83
N ASP A 546 -34.44 -22.48 -24.17
CA ASP A 546 -35.18 -22.43 -22.91
C ASP A 546 -34.25 -22.33 -21.68
N TYR A 547 -32.94 -22.29 -21.88
CA TYR A 547 -31.98 -22.12 -20.78
C TYR A 547 -32.26 -20.82 -20.01
N ARG A 548 -32.43 -20.95 -18.70
CA ARG A 548 -32.56 -19.84 -17.77
C ARG A 548 -31.54 -20.04 -16.64
N PRO A 549 -30.64 -19.08 -16.40
CA PRO A 549 -29.65 -19.20 -15.35
C PRO A 549 -30.33 -19.33 -13.98
N SER A 550 -29.77 -20.18 -13.12
CA SER A 550 -30.27 -20.48 -11.77
C SER A 550 -29.10 -20.66 -10.80
N ALA A 551 -29.37 -20.76 -9.50
CA ALA A 551 -28.32 -20.99 -8.51
C ALA A 551 -27.60 -22.33 -8.72
N GLU A 552 -28.33 -23.37 -9.14
CA GLU A 552 -27.81 -24.71 -9.40
C GLU A 552 -27.09 -24.79 -10.75
N ARG A 553 -27.60 -24.09 -11.76
CA ARG A 553 -27.05 -24.04 -13.12
C ARG A 553 -26.80 -22.59 -13.54
N PRO A 554 -25.75 -21.93 -12.99
CA PRO A 554 -25.49 -20.52 -13.23
C PRO A 554 -24.81 -20.27 -14.57
N LEU A 555 -24.99 -19.07 -15.12
CA LEU A 555 -24.29 -18.60 -16.31
C LEU A 555 -22.98 -17.91 -15.92
N VAL A 556 -21.88 -18.28 -16.57
CA VAL A 556 -20.58 -17.59 -16.52
C VAL A 556 -20.31 -16.98 -17.89
N PHE A 557 -20.47 -15.67 -17.99
CA PHE A 557 -20.29 -14.92 -19.24
C PHE A 557 -18.87 -14.33 -19.33
N HIS A 558 -18.06 -14.86 -20.25
CA HIS A 558 -16.70 -14.38 -20.51
C HIS A 558 -16.71 -13.18 -21.47
N LEU A 559 -16.39 -12.01 -20.95
CA LEU A 559 -16.45 -10.75 -21.69
C LEU A 559 -15.27 -10.56 -22.64
N PHE A 560 -14.05 -10.86 -22.18
CA PHE A 560 -12.80 -10.64 -22.92
C PHE A 560 -12.14 -11.94 -23.39
N GLY A 561 -12.96 -12.96 -23.65
CA GLY A 561 -12.54 -14.25 -24.17
C GLY A 561 -12.09 -15.27 -23.12
N ASN A 562 -11.51 -16.36 -23.61
CA ASN A 562 -11.11 -17.53 -22.81
C ASN A 562 -9.82 -18.17 -23.35
N PHE A 563 -8.96 -18.72 -22.49
CA PHE A 563 -7.72 -19.38 -22.90
C PHE A 563 -7.91 -20.64 -23.74
N ASP A 564 -9.07 -21.31 -23.64
CA ASP A 564 -9.43 -22.46 -24.48
C ASP A 564 -9.70 -22.04 -25.95
N GLN A 565 -9.97 -20.75 -26.20
CA GLN A 565 -10.23 -20.17 -27.53
C GLN A 565 -9.50 -18.82 -27.68
N LEU A 566 -8.20 -18.85 -27.96
CA LEU A 566 -7.32 -17.68 -27.94
C LEU A 566 -7.77 -16.54 -28.87
N GLU A 567 -8.43 -16.85 -29.99
CA GLU A 567 -9.02 -15.88 -30.92
C GLU A 567 -10.10 -14.99 -30.29
N THR A 568 -10.72 -15.42 -29.19
CA THR A 568 -11.74 -14.64 -28.47
C THR A 568 -11.15 -13.57 -27.56
N LEU A 569 -9.84 -13.66 -27.26
CA LEU A 569 -9.19 -12.76 -26.33
C LEU A 569 -9.19 -11.32 -26.85
N VAL A 570 -9.58 -10.37 -25.99
CA VAL A 570 -9.40 -8.94 -26.23
C VAL A 570 -8.07 -8.54 -25.60
N LEU A 571 -7.05 -8.29 -26.41
CA LEU A 571 -5.67 -8.14 -25.92
C LEU A 571 -4.97 -6.89 -26.44
N THR A 572 -5.13 -6.54 -27.72
CA THR A 572 -4.47 -5.38 -28.31
C THR A 572 -5.32 -4.11 -28.17
N GLU A 573 -4.70 -2.95 -28.37
CA GLU A 573 -5.42 -1.67 -28.42
C GLU A 573 -6.58 -1.70 -29.43
N ASP A 574 -6.33 -2.21 -30.64
CA ASP A 574 -7.37 -2.36 -31.67
C ASP A 574 -8.49 -3.30 -31.21
N ASP A 575 -8.17 -4.44 -30.57
CA ASP A 575 -9.21 -5.34 -30.05
C ASP A 575 -10.13 -4.62 -29.05
N TYR A 576 -9.58 -3.79 -28.15
CA TYR A 576 -10.38 -3.02 -27.19
C TYR A 576 -11.26 -1.95 -27.86
N PHE A 577 -10.75 -1.27 -28.89
CA PHE A 577 -11.54 -0.31 -29.64
C PHE A 577 -12.65 -0.98 -30.45
N ASP A 578 -12.33 -2.05 -31.17
CA ASP A 578 -13.30 -2.82 -31.95
C ASP A 578 -14.38 -3.41 -31.04
N PHE A 579 -13.99 -3.95 -29.87
CA PHE A 579 -14.93 -4.37 -28.85
C PHE A 579 -15.88 -3.23 -28.45
N LEU A 580 -15.34 -2.06 -28.09
CA LEU A 580 -16.14 -0.92 -27.66
C LEU A 580 -17.11 -0.46 -28.76
N ILE A 581 -16.65 -0.39 -30.01
CA ILE A 581 -17.43 0.03 -31.17
C ILE A 581 -18.56 -0.97 -31.43
N ASN A 582 -18.23 -2.25 -31.59
CA ASN A 582 -19.17 -3.29 -31.99
C ASN A 582 -20.24 -3.54 -30.92
N ILE A 583 -19.86 -3.62 -29.65
CA ILE A 583 -20.82 -3.82 -28.55
C ILE A 583 -21.74 -2.60 -28.37
N SER A 584 -21.22 -1.39 -28.64
CA SER A 584 -22.03 -0.17 -28.56
C SER A 584 -23.01 -0.05 -29.73
N ALA A 585 -22.60 -0.47 -30.94
CA ALA A 585 -23.42 -0.46 -32.15
C ALA A 585 -24.48 -1.57 -32.13
N GLU A 586 -24.11 -2.78 -31.71
CA GLU A 586 -24.92 -3.99 -31.74
C GLU A 586 -25.11 -4.56 -30.33
N ARG A 587 -25.94 -3.90 -29.52
CA ARG A 587 -26.18 -4.31 -28.13
C ARG A 587 -26.72 -5.74 -27.98
N GLU A 588 -27.27 -6.32 -29.04
CA GLU A 588 -27.77 -7.69 -29.07
C GLU A 588 -26.66 -8.74 -28.95
N ARG A 589 -25.40 -8.39 -29.25
CA ARG A 589 -24.21 -9.23 -29.00
C ARG A 589 -24.03 -9.60 -27.53
N ILE A 590 -24.57 -8.80 -26.61
CA ILE A 590 -24.66 -9.15 -25.19
C ILE A 590 -26.01 -9.81 -24.94
N PRO A 591 -26.10 -11.07 -24.49
CA PRO A 591 -27.38 -11.75 -24.29
C PRO A 591 -28.34 -10.95 -23.39
N ALA A 592 -29.64 -10.99 -23.70
CA ALA A 592 -30.66 -10.22 -22.96
C ALA A 592 -30.60 -10.46 -21.44
N ILE A 593 -30.41 -11.72 -21.03
CA ILE A 593 -30.23 -12.14 -19.64
C ILE A 593 -29.07 -11.40 -18.94
N VAL A 594 -27.95 -11.18 -19.65
CA VAL A 594 -26.78 -10.48 -19.09
C VAL A 594 -27.08 -8.99 -19.00
N ARG A 595 -27.74 -8.39 -20.00
CA ARG A 595 -28.15 -6.98 -19.96
C ARG A 595 -29.15 -6.70 -18.83
N ASP A 596 -30.11 -7.61 -18.62
CA ASP A 596 -31.10 -7.50 -17.54
C ASP A 596 -30.41 -7.64 -16.17
N ALA A 597 -29.49 -8.60 -16.02
CA ALA A 597 -28.68 -8.75 -14.81
C ALA A 597 -27.88 -7.46 -14.48
N LEU A 598 -27.29 -6.81 -15.48
CA LEU A 598 -26.57 -5.53 -15.32
C LEU A 598 -27.47 -4.35 -14.93
N ALA A 599 -28.78 -4.41 -15.21
CA ALA A 599 -29.73 -3.33 -14.95
C ALA A 599 -30.56 -3.53 -13.66
N ASP A 600 -30.88 -4.78 -13.33
CA ASP A 600 -31.89 -5.17 -12.34
C ASP A 600 -31.31 -5.95 -11.15
N SER A 601 -30.01 -5.81 -10.87
CA SER A 601 -29.33 -6.41 -9.71
C SER A 601 -28.27 -5.50 -9.07
N ALA A 602 -27.82 -5.85 -7.87
CA ALA A 602 -26.63 -5.27 -7.26
C ALA A 602 -25.37 -5.70 -8.02
N LEU A 603 -24.48 -4.76 -8.33
CA LEU A 603 -23.24 -5.06 -9.07
C LEU A 603 -22.04 -5.09 -8.13
N LEU A 604 -21.23 -6.14 -8.24
CA LEU A 604 -19.99 -6.29 -7.48
C LEU A 604 -18.81 -6.40 -8.45
N PHE A 605 -17.97 -5.37 -8.51
CA PHE A 605 -16.73 -5.39 -9.31
C PHE A 605 -15.56 -5.81 -8.42
N LEU A 606 -14.83 -6.86 -8.81
CA LEU A 606 -13.63 -7.34 -8.08
C LEU A 606 -12.50 -7.67 -9.04
N GLY A 607 -11.27 -7.27 -8.71
CA GLY A 607 -10.08 -7.60 -9.50
C GLY A 607 -9.91 -6.76 -10.78
N PHE A 608 -10.38 -5.52 -10.76
CA PHE A 608 -10.11 -4.53 -11.81
C PHE A 608 -9.20 -3.44 -11.29
N GLU A 609 -8.22 -3.02 -12.09
CA GLU A 609 -7.63 -1.70 -11.93
C GLU A 609 -8.55 -0.68 -12.63
N LEU A 610 -9.11 0.29 -11.90
CA LEU A 610 -10.10 1.23 -12.45
C LEU A 610 -9.55 2.17 -13.56
N GLU A 611 -8.23 2.23 -13.68
CA GLU A 611 -7.53 2.99 -14.72
C GLU A 611 -7.18 2.15 -15.96
N ASP A 612 -7.25 0.81 -15.85
CA ASP A 612 -6.92 -0.10 -16.94
C ASP A 612 -7.92 -0.02 -18.11
N ILE A 613 -7.41 -0.21 -19.32
CA ILE A 613 -8.19 -0.15 -20.56
C ILE A 613 -9.31 -1.19 -20.61
N GLY A 614 -9.11 -2.38 -20.02
CA GLY A 614 -10.14 -3.41 -19.93
C GLY A 614 -11.32 -2.98 -19.08
N PHE A 615 -11.06 -2.42 -17.90
CA PHE A 615 -12.13 -1.86 -17.07
C PHE A 615 -12.82 -0.68 -17.76
N ARG A 616 -12.06 0.25 -18.36
CA ARG A 616 -12.62 1.41 -19.07
C ARG A 616 -13.49 1.01 -20.25
N THR A 617 -13.08 -0.01 -21.01
CA THR A 617 -13.85 -0.59 -22.12
C THR A 617 -15.16 -1.20 -21.62
N LEU A 618 -15.13 -2.07 -20.61
CA LEU A 618 -16.33 -2.63 -19.97
C LEU A 618 -17.25 -1.53 -19.45
N PHE A 619 -16.67 -0.55 -18.77
CA PHE A 619 -17.41 0.54 -18.15
C PHE A 619 -18.12 1.41 -19.19
N HIS A 620 -17.44 1.78 -20.28
CA HIS A 620 -18.02 2.63 -21.32
C HIS A 620 -19.00 1.89 -22.23
N SER A 621 -18.78 0.60 -22.52
CA SER A 621 -19.64 -0.21 -23.39
C SER A 621 -20.90 -0.71 -22.69
N LEU A 622 -20.80 -1.18 -21.45
CA LEU A 622 -21.90 -1.87 -20.76
C LEU A 622 -22.51 -1.06 -19.62
N ILE A 623 -21.69 -0.36 -18.86
CA ILE A 623 -22.12 0.20 -17.57
C ILE A 623 -22.62 1.64 -17.70
N LYS A 624 -21.85 2.50 -18.36
CA LYS A 624 -22.19 3.92 -18.57
C LYS A 624 -23.47 4.11 -19.39
N PRO A 625 -23.78 3.30 -20.42
CA PRO A 625 -25.01 3.48 -21.19
C PRO A 625 -26.28 3.12 -20.43
N LEU A 626 -26.17 2.39 -19.31
CA LEU A 626 -27.30 2.07 -18.43
C LEU A 626 -27.66 3.22 -17.46
N ARG A 627 -26.96 4.36 -17.54
CA ARG A 627 -27.26 5.53 -16.71
C ARG A 627 -28.58 6.19 -17.07
N GLY A 628 -29.28 6.64 -16.04
CA GLY A 628 -30.60 7.26 -16.16
C GLY A 628 -31.77 6.26 -16.08
N GLY A 629 -31.50 4.95 -16.11
CA GLY A 629 -32.52 3.94 -15.83
C GLY A 629 -32.94 3.95 -14.36
N SER A 630 -34.22 4.21 -14.07
CA SER A 630 -34.78 4.26 -12.71
C SER A 630 -34.67 2.94 -11.94
N ARG A 631 -34.33 1.84 -12.61
CA ARG A 631 -34.23 0.50 -12.02
C ARG A 631 -32.89 0.28 -11.33
N ARG A 632 -31.79 0.67 -11.98
CA ARG A 632 -30.43 0.45 -11.47
C ARG A 632 -30.10 1.27 -10.21
N ARG A 633 -30.69 2.47 -10.07
CA ARG A 633 -30.55 3.30 -8.86
C ARG A 633 -31.13 2.67 -7.58
N ARG A 634 -31.87 1.57 -7.70
CA ARG A 634 -32.47 0.85 -6.56
C ARG A 634 -31.48 -0.09 -5.87
N TYR A 635 -30.38 -0.43 -6.55
CA TYR A 635 -29.41 -1.41 -6.06
C TYR A 635 -28.08 -0.75 -5.72
N VAL A 636 -27.39 -1.33 -4.74
CA VAL A 636 -26.04 -0.92 -4.37
C VAL A 636 -25.07 -1.45 -5.41
N GLN A 637 -24.07 -0.65 -5.74
CA GLN A 637 -22.99 -1.06 -6.64
C GLN A 637 -21.66 -0.83 -5.95
N ILE A 638 -20.87 -1.88 -5.87
CA ILE A 638 -19.64 -1.90 -5.08
C ILE A 638 -18.50 -2.33 -5.98
N ALA A 639 -17.40 -1.58 -5.94
CA ALA A 639 -16.15 -1.96 -6.58
C ALA A 639 -15.06 -2.11 -5.51
N GLY A 640 -14.45 -3.29 -5.40
CA GLY A 640 -13.27 -3.49 -4.58
C GLY A 640 -12.03 -3.03 -5.34
N GLN A 641 -11.28 -2.10 -4.76
CA GLN A 641 -10.11 -1.49 -5.38
C GLN A 641 -8.95 -1.37 -4.40
N LEU A 642 -7.75 -1.75 -4.83
CA LEU A 642 -6.54 -1.53 -4.04
C LEU A 642 -6.21 -0.04 -3.96
N LEU A 643 -5.58 0.39 -2.86
CA LEU A 643 -5.14 1.78 -2.74
C LEU A 643 -4.11 2.13 -3.82
N PRO A 644 -4.14 3.36 -4.35
CA PRO A 644 -3.10 3.83 -5.27
C PRO A 644 -1.72 3.77 -4.62
N ARG A 645 -0.70 3.43 -5.41
CA ARG A 645 0.66 3.22 -4.91
C ARG A 645 1.38 4.54 -4.67
N GLU A 646 2.10 4.64 -3.56
CA GLU A 646 2.87 5.82 -3.12
C GLU A 646 3.90 6.29 -4.17
N ASP A 647 4.52 5.34 -4.87
CA ASP A 647 5.57 5.58 -5.85
C ASP A 647 5.04 6.08 -7.21
N GLN A 648 3.76 5.87 -7.50
CA GLN A 648 3.17 6.17 -8.81
C GLN A 648 2.31 7.43 -8.81
N VAL A 649 1.73 7.77 -7.66
CA VAL A 649 0.82 8.91 -7.54
C VAL A 649 1.52 10.08 -6.86
N LEU A 650 1.34 11.28 -7.42
CA LEU A 650 1.87 12.51 -6.84
C LEU A 650 1.24 12.80 -5.48
N GLN A 651 -0.09 12.69 -5.38
CA GLN A 651 -0.90 12.93 -4.19
C GLN A 651 -1.92 11.77 -3.99
N PRO A 652 -1.55 10.70 -3.27
CA PRO A 652 -2.38 9.50 -3.11
C PRO A 652 -3.80 9.79 -2.60
N ASP A 653 -3.92 10.64 -1.56
CA ASP A 653 -5.22 10.97 -0.97
C ASP A 653 -6.13 11.76 -1.94
N ARG A 654 -5.56 12.64 -2.78
CA ARG A 654 -6.33 13.34 -3.82
C ARG A 654 -6.82 12.38 -4.91
N ALA A 655 -5.98 11.42 -5.31
CA ALA A 655 -6.35 10.42 -6.32
C ALA A 655 -7.50 9.52 -5.85
N ILE A 656 -7.47 9.08 -4.59
CA ILE A 656 -8.57 8.33 -3.96
C ILE A 656 -9.89 9.11 -4.08
N ARG A 657 -9.90 10.38 -3.66
CA ARG A 657 -11.10 11.23 -3.72
C ARG A 657 -11.58 11.46 -5.16
N TYR A 658 -10.66 11.69 -6.09
CA TYR A 658 -11.01 11.83 -7.51
C TYR A 658 -11.71 10.58 -8.05
N LEU A 659 -11.17 9.40 -7.76
CA LEU A 659 -11.75 8.13 -8.19
C LEU A 659 -13.13 7.92 -7.55
N GLU A 660 -13.28 8.18 -6.24
CA GLU A 660 -14.58 8.10 -5.57
C GLU A 660 -15.61 9.03 -6.20
N ALA A 661 -15.29 10.31 -6.37
CA ALA A 661 -16.19 11.28 -6.99
C ALA A 661 -16.54 10.88 -8.42
N TYR A 662 -15.53 10.51 -9.22
CA TYR A 662 -15.74 10.06 -10.59
C TYR A 662 -16.70 8.86 -10.64
N PHE A 663 -16.47 7.79 -9.87
CA PHE A 663 -17.33 6.61 -9.96
C PHE A 663 -18.69 6.78 -9.30
N GLN A 664 -18.78 7.57 -8.24
CA GLN A 664 -20.04 7.89 -7.56
C GLN A 664 -20.95 8.76 -8.42
N ASP A 665 -20.46 9.92 -8.90
CA ASP A 665 -21.26 10.85 -9.71
C ASP A 665 -21.68 10.22 -11.04
N THR A 666 -20.76 9.42 -11.55
CA THR A 666 -20.89 8.92 -12.89
C THR A 666 -21.76 7.65 -12.80
N ALA A 667 -21.42 6.59 -12.07
CA ALA A 667 -22.17 5.32 -12.08
C ALA A 667 -22.91 4.94 -10.79
N ALA A 668 -22.88 5.77 -9.73
CA ALA A 668 -23.33 5.42 -8.38
C ALA A 668 -22.62 4.16 -7.84
N ILE A 669 -21.34 4.01 -8.16
CA ILE A 669 -20.48 2.93 -7.65
C ILE A 669 -19.76 3.44 -6.41
N SER A 670 -19.98 2.76 -5.29
CA SER A 670 -19.20 2.96 -4.07
C SER A 670 -17.91 2.12 -4.13
N ILE A 671 -16.78 2.73 -3.81
CA ILE A 671 -15.47 2.06 -3.85
C ILE A 671 -15.14 1.56 -2.45
N PHE A 672 -14.88 0.25 -2.35
CA PHE A 672 -14.27 -0.36 -1.18
C PHE A 672 -12.75 -0.38 -1.40
N TRP A 673 -12.01 0.33 -0.55
CA TRP A 673 -10.55 0.39 -0.61
C TRP A 673 -9.95 -0.80 0.12
N GLY A 674 -9.50 -1.81 -0.63
CA GLY A 674 -8.84 -2.98 -0.11
C GLY A 674 -8.65 -4.07 -1.15
N SER A 675 -7.93 -5.14 -0.80
CA SER A 675 -7.80 -6.28 -1.71
C SER A 675 -9.16 -7.00 -1.88
N PRO A 676 -9.37 -7.73 -2.99
CA PRO A 676 -10.55 -8.58 -3.13
C PRO A 676 -10.73 -9.55 -1.97
N ARG A 677 -9.63 -10.06 -1.40
CA ARG A 677 -9.65 -10.92 -0.21
C ARG A 677 -10.14 -10.18 1.03
N ASP A 678 -9.71 -8.93 1.26
CA ASP A 678 -10.20 -8.12 2.38
C ASP A 678 -11.70 -7.88 2.26
N PHE A 679 -12.17 -7.57 1.05
CA PHE A 679 -13.59 -7.41 0.76
C PHE A 679 -14.37 -8.68 1.08
N CYS A 680 -13.92 -9.83 0.59
CA CYS A 680 -14.56 -11.12 0.85
C CYS A 680 -14.52 -11.52 2.33
N THR A 681 -13.47 -11.13 3.06
CA THR A 681 -13.39 -11.32 4.51
C THR A 681 -14.47 -10.50 5.23
N ALA A 682 -14.62 -9.23 4.87
CA ALA A 682 -15.66 -8.37 5.44
C ALA A 682 -17.07 -8.87 5.08
N LEU A 683 -17.28 -9.29 3.83
CA LEU A 683 -18.55 -9.83 3.34
C LEU A 683 -18.94 -11.14 4.05
N ALA A 684 -17.99 -12.06 4.25
CA ALA A 684 -18.24 -13.35 4.88
C ALA A 684 -18.82 -13.23 6.30
N LEU A 685 -18.41 -12.21 7.06
CA LEU A 685 -18.95 -11.95 8.40
C LEU A 685 -20.47 -11.69 8.36
N HIS A 686 -20.95 -10.96 7.35
CA HIS A 686 -22.38 -10.61 7.20
C HIS A 686 -23.20 -11.74 6.56
N LEU A 687 -22.60 -12.54 5.68
CA LEU A 687 -23.26 -13.70 5.06
C LEU A 687 -23.63 -14.79 6.10
N VAL A 688 -22.80 -14.99 7.13
CA VAL A 688 -23.07 -15.95 8.22
C VAL A 688 -24.21 -15.47 9.12
N GLU A 689 -24.40 -14.15 9.26
CA GLU A 689 -25.48 -13.57 10.06
C GLU A 689 -26.83 -13.65 9.35
N SER A 690 -26.86 -13.53 8.02
CA SER A 690 -28.08 -13.66 7.21
C SER A 690 -28.63 -15.09 7.12
N ASP A 691 -27.77 -16.11 7.28
CA ASP A 691 -28.15 -17.53 7.30
C ASP A 691 -28.82 -17.98 8.62
N ARG A 692 -28.79 -17.15 9.66
CA ARG A 692 -29.57 -17.41 10.88
C ARG A 692 -31.05 -17.13 10.59
N PRO A 693 -31.99 -18.07 10.88
CA PRO A 693 -33.40 -17.84 10.62
C PRO A 693 -33.84 -16.56 11.37
N ARG A 694 -34.19 -15.52 10.60
CA ARG A 694 -34.76 -14.27 11.11
C ARG A 694 -35.98 -14.65 11.95
N ARG A 695 -35.83 -14.68 13.28
CA ARG A 695 -36.97 -14.71 14.20
C ARG A 695 -37.80 -13.50 13.83
N ARG A 696 -38.96 -13.73 13.20
CA ARG A 696 -39.98 -12.71 12.94
C ARG A 696 -40.21 -11.98 14.26
N ARG A 697 -39.66 -10.77 14.41
CA ARG A 697 -40.16 -9.81 15.38
C ARG A 697 -41.48 -9.34 14.80
N GLY A 698 -42.56 -9.94 15.29
CA GLY A 698 -43.90 -9.47 14.99
C GLY A 698 -44.06 -8.06 15.54
N PHE A 699 -44.45 -7.14 14.68
CA PHE A 699 -45.45 -6.11 14.96
C PHE A 699 -46.32 -5.97 13.72
#